data_AF-A0A226D4G4-F1
#
_entry.id   AF-A0A226D4G4-F1
#
_cell.length_a   1.000
_cell.length_b   1.000
_cell.length_c   1.000
_cell.angle_alpha   90.00
_cell.angle_beta   90.00
_cell.angle_gamma   90.00
#
_symmetry.space_group_name_H-M   'P 1'
#
loop_
_entity.id
_entity.type
_entity.pdbx_description
1 polymer ?
#
loop_
_entity_poly.entity_id
_entity_poly.type
_entity_poly.pdbx_seq_one_letter_code
_entity_poly.pdbx_strand_id
1 'polypeptide(L)'
;MFSITFANSGVVEAEEIEEPGEELGDFVPAWVEEGVEDNDGEEEEILQFDPIDDNDEEPVANFDHIAWEGDHEYFFPEASEFEDPETFVRDVEINGTSTPYSILRKFMTDEVIGQIIHQTNLYALQRKIPQWKNVTVAEFWNFLALHVLTGVVQKPSLKDYWSTNVLIATHYFGEIMSRNRFMQILRGLHFVNMEDPDLDTTNRFHKLGTILPDIVNNFRRAVNPGEFLTLDEELMPFRGRLSFRQYNPKKRGRFGIESFLLMDAEKKYVLDILPYQGRSTPIFDQAWIAAYGFGGATDLTLLRKGYFHKHHRLVLDNYFQSPTLAKVLILKREWPKNWSTFIPDIVGASKTNESLCQNNKTILKLLSEEVFDFSSGQMVQAKVEKLKDTMHSEFSEIFNLCQFVMENTTSPQLILATLETLLRFLNWIPLEYVFETELINVLTGKFLAVPPFRNATLKCLTEIAPLTTPFTEYCPTKFLQLFSQTLSQLKVMIPLPINIRDAFSRGGDDEQQFIQNLALFLSTFLKKHESLVGRYAPDLLFKGLQYLALISELCWAIGSISGAMNDNDELPFILNVMEDLFVLSSQKKKVKDAKGVVRFKIAFMYLVSQNLQFLRAHPRFLIIFVKLLFDNMHLTQEGVQDMACDTLHRPFIEEILTRLPTIICDLTPGQVQTFYEAVGHMISGEEDNLVRDNFIERLMALPNTAWDSIMSQAAKNVEVLEEIDFVQQLGCILETNVRAAKSLGHVYVGQLGRIYLDMLDVYKVTSDNITSAIAATYGESVTKQPLIKGMRVVKKESLKLISTWIRRSENPELLLDHLIPALLNAVLLDYQVCSVPAAREPEVLTTMAAIVNKLEAAITPQVPKIFDAVFQCTLGMITKDFQEFPDHRVGFFEMVQAVTTHCFSAYLTIPPSQFKLVLDSIIWAVKHTMRTVSGIGLDILYTLLQKISVQPVEISRSFHERISGGVAGMVLTRMIDLLKREFPHLTDNQVKIKVQGMFSLNQDVTRFRDHLNDFLVQIKEITGDDESDLYLEEREATLQKIEAEKGPFYMAENGEWY
;
A
#
# COMPACT_ATOMS: atom_id res chain seq x y z
N MET A 1 -60.87 -22.81 -4.69
CA MET A 1 -61.95 -23.82 -4.72
C MET A 1 -61.54 -24.91 -3.75
N PHE A 2 -62.24 -24.99 -2.62
CA PHE A 2 -62.33 -26.00 -1.55
C PHE A 2 -61.16 -26.96 -1.23
N SER A 3 -60.91 -27.44 0.01
CA SER A 3 -61.27 -27.11 1.40
C SER A 3 -60.82 -28.32 2.26
N ILE A 4 -60.69 -28.10 3.59
CA ILE A 4 -60.80 -29.06 4.73
C ILE A 4 -59.51 -29.82 5.13
N THR A 5 -58.82 -29.52 6.25
CA THR A 5 -59.06 -29.85 7.71
C THR A 5 -59.08 -31.36 8.07
N PHE A 6 -58.74 -31.88 9.27
CA PHE A 6 -58.51 -31.38 10.63
C PHE A 6 -57.72 -32.43 11.49
N ALA A 7 -57.16 -31.97 12.61
CA ALA A 7 -57.14 -32.51 14.00
C ALA A 7 -56.58 -33.89 14.42
N ASN A 8 -55.56 -33.81 15.31
CA ASN A 8 -55.43 -34.35 16.69
C ASN A 8 -56.24 -35.58 17.17
N SER A 9 -55.51 -36.56 17.70
CA SER A 9 -55.61 -37.16 19.07
C SER A 9 -54.40 -38.10 19.21
N GLY A 10 -53.63 -38.22 20.28
CA GLY A 10 -53.94 -38.22 21.71
C GLY A 10 -53.45 -39.56 22.28
N VAL A 11 -52.25 -39.55 22.88
CA VAL A 11 -51.68 -40.37 23.98
C VAL A 11 -52.13 -41.84 24.13
N VAL A 12 -51.18 -42.79 24.26
CA VAL A 12 -51.07 -43.80 25.35
C VAL A 12 -49.70 -44.51 25.28
N GLU A 13 -48.99 -44.51 26.41
CA GLU A 13 -47.76 -45.27 26.74
C GLU A 13 -48.03 -46.78 26.83
N ALA A 14 -47.03 -47.62 26.49
CA ALA A 14 -46.83 -48.92 27.13
C ALA A 14 -45.42 -49.48 26.87
N GLU A 15 -44.62 -49.45 27.95
CA GLU A 15 -43.73 -50.48 28.49
C GLU A 15 -42.72 -51.24 27.61
N GLU A 16 -41.46 -51.07 28.03
CA GLU A 16 -40.28 -51.89 27.76
C GLU A 16 -40.47 -53.38 28.08
N ILE A 17 -39.81 -54.23 27.31
CA ILE A 17 -39.23 -55.49 27.81
C ILE A 17 -37.80 -55.59 27.28
N GLU A 18 -36.84 -55.47 28.20
CA GLU A 18 -35.41 -55.73 28.06
C GLU A 18 -35.12 -57.22 27.82
N GLU A 19 -34.04 -57.52 27.09
CA GLU A 19 -32.98 -58.45 27.51
C GLU A 19 -31.78 -58.42 26.50
N PRO A 20 -30.54 -58.82 26.84
CA PRO A 20 -29.55 -57.96 27.48
C PRO A 20 -28.17 -57.92 26.77
N GLY A 21 -27.48 -56.78 26.92
CA GLY A 21 -26.04 -56.65 27.24
C GLY A 21 -24.96 -57.25 26.33
N GLU A 22 -24.29 -56.38 25.58
CA GLU A 22 -22.83 -56.18 25.70
C GLU A 22 -22.48 -54.73 25.30
N GLU A 23 -22.10 -53.94 26.32
CA GLU A 23 -21.83 -52.50 26.24
C GLU A 23 -20.54 -52.19 25.45
N LEU A 24 -20.72 -51.70 24.23
CA LEU A 24 -19.79 -50.76 23.59
C LEU A 24 -20.57 -49.47 23.43
N GLY A 25 -20.42 -48.57 24.41
CA GLY A 25 -21.15 -47.31 24.46
C GLY A 25 -21.08 -46.59 23.11
N ASP A 26 -22.25 -46.44 22.49
CA ASP A 26 -22.48 -45.50 21.40
C ASP A 26 -22.20 -44.10 21.95
N PHE A 27 -20.95 -43.65 21.84
CA PHE A 27 -20.64 -42.24 22.02
C PHE A 27 -21.27 -41.49 20.84
N VAL A 28 -22.52 -41.07 21.03
CA VAL A 28 -23.17 -40.02 20.26
C VAL A 28 -22.68 -38.71 20.84
N PRO A 29 -21.85 -37.93 20.14
CA PRO A 29 -21.39 -36.65 20.65
C PRO A 29 -22.57 -35.68 20.80
N ALA A 30 -22.61 -34.91 21.90
CA ALA A 30 -23.71 -34.00 22.26
C ALA A 30 -24.16 -33.00 21.15
N TRP A 31 -23.31 -32.69 20.17
CA TRP A 31 -23.64 -31.82 19.02
C TRP A 31 -24.43 -32.52 17.89
N VAL A 32 -24.75 -33.80 18.03
CA VAL A 32 -25.66 -34.51 17.12
C VAL A 32 -27.13 -34.28 17.52
N GLU A 33 -27.40 -33.87 18.77
CA GLU A 33 -28.75 -33.58 19.26
C GLU A 33 -29.04 -32.10 19.49
N GLU A 34 -28.04 -31.23 19.56
CA GLU A 34 -28.26 -29.80 19.76
C GLU A 34 -27.71 -28.98 18.59
N GLY A 35 -28.61 -28.21 17.97
CA GLY A 35 -28.25 -27.15 17.05
C GLY A 35 -27.24 -26.25 17.74
N VAL A 36 -26.08 -26.09 17.10
CA VAL A 36 -25.07 -25.13 17.54
C VAL A 36 -25.71 -23.74 17.44
N GLU A 37 -26.09 -23.21 18.59
CA GLU A 37 -26.10 -21.78 18.86
C GLU A 37 -24.64 -21.32 18.78
N ASP A 38 -24.21 -20.92 17.58
CA ASP A 38 -23.10 -19.98 17.45
C ASP A 38 -23.61 -18.67 18.05
N ASN A 39 -23.10 -18.32 19.23
CA ASN A 39 -23.37 -17.07 19.91
C ASN A 39 -22.55 -15.94 19.25
N ASP A 40 -22.82 -15.69 17.98
CA ASP A 40 -22.43 -14.48 17.26
C ASP A 40 -23.67 -13.58 17.24
N GLY A 41 -23.65 -12.54 18.07
CA GLY A 41 -24.75 -11.57 18.19
C GLY A 41 -24.87 -10.64 16.97
N GLU A 42 -24.90 -11.19 15.76
CA GLU A 42 -25.19 -10.46 14.53
C GLU A 42 -26.61 -10.77 14.08
N GLU A 43 -27.44 -9.72 14.00
CA GLU A 43 -28.80 -9.82 13.47
C GLU A 43 -28.81 -10.35 12.03
N GLU A 44 -29.78 -11.21 11.73
CA GLU A 44 -29.92 -11.97 10.49
C GLU A 44 -30.25 -11.08 9.28
N GLU A 45 -29.24 -10.69 8.49
CA GLU A 45 -29.48 -10.21 7.12
C GLU A 45 -29.42 -11.38 6.14
N ILE A 46 -30.60 -11.87 5.73
CA ILE A 46 -30.70 -12.48 4.41
C ILE A 46 -30.38 -11.34 3.44
N LEU A 47 -29.34 -11.47 2.60
CA LEU A 47 -29.27 -10.68 1.38
C LEU A 47 -30.48 -11.08 0.53
N GLN A 48 -31.62 -10.45 0.82
CA GLN A 48 -32.55 -10.15 -0.23
C GLN A 48 -31.79 -9.24 -1.20
N PHE A 49 -32.30 -9.12 -2.41
CA PHE A 49 -32.06 -7.86 -3.10
C PHE A 49 -32.53 -6.78 -2.12
N ASP A 50 -31.62 -6.20 -1.33
CA ASP A 50 -31.69 -4.77 -1.14
C ASP A 50 -31.83 -4.28 -2.58
N PRO A 51 -32.90 -3.54 -2.91
CA PRO A 51 -32.84 -2.76 -4.12
C PRO A 51 -31.45 -2.18 -4.12
N ILE A 52 -30.68 -2.55 -5.13
CA ILE A 52 -29.59 -1.72 -5.58
C ILE A 52 -30.18 -0.31 -5.45
N ASP A 53 -29.61 0.54 -4.60
CA ASP A 53 -30.16 1.88 -4.34
C ASP A 53 -30.56 2.45 -5.70
N ASP A 54 -31.62 3.26 -5.83
CA ASP A 54 -31.98 3.83 -7.13
C ASP A 54 -30.76 4.55 -7.79
N ASN A 55 -29.69 4.81 -7.01
CA ASN A 55 -28.35 5.25 -7.41
C ASN A 55 -27.38 4.20 -8.00
N ASP A 56 -27.53 2.90 -7.72
CA ASP A 56 -26.61 1.83 -8.13
C ASP A 56 -27.18 1.01 -9.33
N GLU A 57 -28.47 1.16 -9.67
CA GLU A 57 -29.16 0.32 -10.68
C GLU A 57 -29.20 0.96 -12.07
N GLU A 58 -29.00 2.27 -12.16
CA GLU A 58 -28.95 2.99 -13.43
C GLU A 58 -27.59 3.67 -13.61
N PRO A 59 -26.94 3.50 -14.78
CA PRO A 59 -25.88 4.42 -15.16
C PRO A 59 -26.44 5.84 -15.09
N VAL A 60 -25.72 6.77 -14.45
CA VAL A 60 -26.14 8.18 -14.24
C VAL A 60 -26.46 8.92 -15.57
N ALA A 61 -26.24 8.29 -16.72
CA ALA A 61 -26.72 8.73 -18.02
C ALA A 61 -28.20 8.35 -18.22
N ASN A 62 -29.11 9.23 -17.83
CA ASN A 62 -30.56 9.17 -18.13
C ASN A 62 -30.84 8.68 -19.58
N PHE A 63 -31.44 7.49 -19.75
CA PHE A 63 -31.57 6.78 -21.04
C PHE A 63 -32.92 6.96 -21.75
N ASP A 64 -33.80 7.85 -21.29
CA ASP A 64 -35.18 8.02 -21.80
C ASP A 64 -35.30 8.45 -23.29
N HIS A 65 -34.21 8.59 -24.02
CA HIS A 65 -34.19 9.29 -25.31
C HIS A 65 -33.32 8.60 -26.40
N ILE A 66 -32.92 7.34 -26.21
CA ILE A 66 -32.37 6.53 -27.32
C ILE A 66 -33.54 6.03 -28.18
N ALA A 67 -33.86 6.77 -29.25
CA ALA A 67 -34.77 6.29 -30.29
C ALA A 67 -33.96 5.54 -31.36
N TRP A 68 -34.26 4.25 -31.54
CA TRP A 68 -33.82 3.50 -32.71
C TRP A 68 -34.66 3.95 -33.91
N GLU A 69 -34.06 4.65 -34.87
CA GLU A 69 -34.70 4.94 -36.16
C GLU A 69 -34.07 4.09 -37.27
N GLY A 70 -34.90 3.26 -37.93
CA GLY A 70 -34.59 2.64 -39.23
C GLY A 70 -34.87 1.14 -39.31
N ASP A 71 -35.60 0.72 -40.34
CA ASP A 71 -35.77 -0.67 -40.79
C ASP A 71 -34.52 -1.21 -41.53
N HIS A 72 -33.32 -0.93 -41.02
CA HIS A 72 -32.07 -1.37 -41.65
C HIS A 72 -31.29 -2.33 -40.75
N GLU A 73 -30.98 -3.46 -41.37
CA GLU A 73 -30.23 -4.63 -40.91
C GLU A 73 -29.07 -4.29 -39.96
N TYR A 74 -29.01 -5.05 -38.85
CA TYR A 74 -27.83 -5.36 -38.03
C TYR A 74 -26.56 -4.53 -38.28
N PHE A 75 -26.18 -3.70 -37.31
CA PHE A 75 -24.84 -3.09 -37.28
C PHE A 75 -23.77 -4.17 -37.07
N PHE A 76 -22.98 -4.44 -38.12
CA PHE A 76 -21.78 -5.28 -38.03
C PHE A 76 -20.55 -4.37 -38.22
N PRO A 77 -19.82 -4.03 -37.15
CA PRO A 77 -18.54 -3.34 -37.32
C PRO A 77 -17.59 -4.26 -38.09
N GLU A 78 -16.86 -3.72 -39.07
CA GLU A 78 -15.75 -4.43 -39.73
C GLU A 78 -14.64 -4.63 -38.69
N ALA A 79 -14.65 -5.77 -38.00
CA ALA A 79 -13.60 -6.16 -37.06
C ALA A 79 -12.62 -7.10 -37.77
N SER A 80 -11.33 -7.00 -37.43
CA SER A 80 -10.34 -8.01 -37.86
C SER A 80 -10.79 -9.41 -37.48
N GLU A 81 -10.56 -10.36 -38.38
CA GLU A 81 -10.96 -11.75 -38.18
C GLU A 81 -10.25 -12.33 -36.96
N PHE A 82 -10.99 -13.12 -36.17
CA PHE A 82 -10.41 -13.89 -35.09
C PHE A 82 -9.58 -15.03 -35.67
N GLU A 83 -8.34 -15.15 -35.23
CA GLU A 83 -7.50 -16.30 -35.58
C GLU A 83 -7.84 -17.47 -34.65
N ASP A 84 -8.45 -18.51 -35.22
CA ASP A 84 -8.75 -19.72 -34.46
C ASP A 84 -7.47 -20.34 -33.89
N PRO A 85 -7.42 -20.65 -32.57
CA PRO A 85 -6.26 -21.30 -31.99
C PRO A 85 -6.08 -22.69 -32.61
N GLU A 86 -4.83 -23.05 -32.96
CA GLU A 86 -4.50 -24.39 -33.51
C GLU A 86 -5.06 -25.52 -32.62
N THR A 87 -5.02 -25.33 -31.30
CA THR A 87 -5.59 -26.26 -30.32
C THR A 87 -6.31 -25.51 -29.21
N PHE A 88 -7.56 -25.92 -28.94
CA PHE A 88 -8.35 -25.42 -27.81
C PHE A 88 -7.71 -25.79 -26.47
N VAL A 89 -7.20 -27.01 -26.33
CA VAL A 89 -6.48 -27.43 -25.11
C VAL A 89 -5.03 -26.98 -25.22
N ARG A 90 -4.61 -26.10 -24.32
CA ARG A 90 -3.25 -25.52 -24.29
C ARG A 90 -2.26 -26.40 -23.53
N ASP A 91 -2.73 -27.13 -22.51
CA ASP A 91 -1.88 -28.03 -21.73
C ASP A 91 -1.55 -29.29 -22.54
N VAL A 92 -0.29 -29.40 -22.97
CA VAL A 92 0.22 -30.51 -23.79
C VAL A 92 0.11 -31.88 -23.14
N GLU A 93 -0.08 -31.95 -21.81
CA GLU A 93 -0.28 -33.21 -21.10
C GLU A 93 -1.75 -33.67 -21.10
N ILE A 94 -2.67 -32.81 -21.54
CA ILE A 94 -4.08 -33.16 -21.73
C ILE A 94 -4.28 -33.55 -23.20
N ASN A 95 -4.56 -34.83 -23.45
CA ASN A 95 -4.82 -35.38 -24.78
C ASN A 95 -5.97 -36.38 -24.73
N GLY A 96 -6.34 -36.94 -25.89
CA GLY A 96 -7.47 -37.87 -26.00
C GLY A 96 -7.33 -39.18 -25.20
N THR A 97 -6.15 -39.49 -24.66
CA THR A 97 -5.93 -40.65 -23.79
C THR A 97 -5.91 -40.29 -22.29
N SER A 98 -5.95 -39.00 -21.96
CA SER A 98 -5.97 -38.53 -20.57
C SER A 98 -7.26 -38.97 -19.88
N THR A 99 -7.11 -39.59 -18.72
CA THR A 99 -8.25 -39.97 -17.88
C THR A 99 -8.86 -38.74 -17.20
N PRO A 100 -10.15 -38.75 -16.85
CA PRO A 100 -10.77 -37.66 -16.07
C PRO A 100 -9.99 -37.34 -14.78
N TYR A 101 -9.43 -38.35 -14.12
CA TYR A 101 -8.59 -38.16 -12.94
C TYR A 101 -7.31 -37.39 -13.26
N SER A 102 -6.60 -37.75 -14.34
CA SER A 102 -5.40 -37.01 -14.75
C SER A 102 -5.68 -35.55 -15.12
N ILE A 103 -6.86 -35.27 -15.70
CA ILE A 103 -7.30 -33.91 -16.00
C ILE A 103 -7.65 -33.16 -14.71
N LEU A 104 -8.37 -33.79 -13.77
CA LEU A 104 -8.69 -33.17 -12.48
C LEU A 104 -7.45 -32.70 -11.72
N ARG A 105 -6.35 -33.47 -11.78
CA ARG A 105 -5.08 -33.08 -11.14
C ARG A 105 -4.37 -31.90 -11.80
N LYS A 106 -4.80 -31.46 -12.98
CA LYS A 106 -4.32 -30.20 -13.59
C LYS A 106 -4.97 -28.98 -12.96
N PHE A 107 -6.15 -29.14 -12.37
CA PHE A 107 -6.88 -28.07 -11.71
C PHE A 107 -6.69 -28.09 -10.19
N MET A 108 -6.78 -29.28 -9.60
CA MET A 108 -6.47 -29.56 -8.20
C MET A 108 -5.04 -30.10 -8.10
N THR A 109 -4.05 -29.22 -8.28
CA THR A 109 -2.63 -29.61 -8.30
C THR A 109 -2.15 -30.06 -6.91
N ASP A 110 -0.99 -30.71 -6.87
CA ASP A 110 -0.39 -31.16 -5.60
C ASP A 110 -0.11 -29.98 -4.66
N GLU A 111 0.18 -28.79 -5.18
CA GLU A 111 0.33 -27.56 -4.40
C GLU A 111 -1.00 -27.14 -3.75
N VAL A 112 -2.09 -27.05 -4.53
CA VAL A 112 -3.42 -26.68 -4.04
C VAL A 112 -3.87 -27.67 -2.96
N ILE A 113 -3.74 -28.97 -3.24
CA ILE A 113 -4.10 -30.03 -2.28
C ILE A 113 -3.22 -29.96 -1.02
N GLY A 114 -1.92 -29.72 -1.19
CA GLY A 114 -0.98 -29.55 -0.08
C GLY A 114 -1.37 -28.39 0.82
N GLN A 115 -1.82 -27.27 0.26
CA GLN A 115 -2.31 -26.12 1.01
C GLN A 115 -3.60 -26.44 1.77
N ILE A 116 -4.59 -27.08 1.13
CA ILE A 116 -5.84 -27.50 1.80
C ILE A 116 -5.52 -28.39 3.00
N ILE A 117 -4.65 -29.39 2.81
CA ILE A 117 -4.25 -30.33 3.86
C ILE A 117 -3.51 -29.61 4.99
N HIS A 118 -2.59 -28.71 4.66
CA HIS A 118 -1.85 -27.92 5.65
C HIS A 118 -2.82 -27.11 6.52
N GLN A 119 -3.73 -26.35 5.90
CA GLN A 119 -4.68 -25.49 6.61
C GLN A 119 -5.70 -26.32 7.42
N THR A 120 -6.17 -27.44 6.87
CA THR A 120 -7.06 -28.39 7.58
C THR A 120 -6.39 -28.96 8.84
N ASN A 121 -5.12 -29.35 8.75
CA ASN A 121 -4.37 -29.88 9.90
C ASN A 121 -4.04 -28.79 10.93
N LEU A 122 -3.70 -27.58 10.47
CA LEU A 122 -3.48 -26.42 11.33
C LEU A 122 -4.75 -26.05 12.11
N TYR A 123 -5.89 -25.97 11.43
CA TYR A 123 -7.18 -25.69 12.07
C TYR A 123 -7.53 -26.74 13.12
N ALA A 124 -7.33 -28.02 12.81
CA ALA A 124 -7.58 -29.09 13.77
C ALA A 124 -6.69 -29.01 15.03
N LEU A 125 -5.44 -28.56 14.87
CA LEU A 125 -4.52 -28.30 15.98
C LEU A 125 -4.99 -27.09 16.81
N GLN A 126 -5.32 -25.97 16.17
CA GLN A 126 -5.80 -24.75 16.83
C GLN A 126 -7.09 -25.00 17.62
N ARG A 127 -8.04 -25.74 17.03
CA ARG A 127 -9.32 -26.08 17.65
C ARG A 127 -9.26 -27.33 18.53
N LYS A 128 -8.09 -27.95 18.69
CA LYS A 128 -7.85 -29.15 19.51
C LYS A 128 -8.88 -30.25 19.25
N ILE A 129 -9.12 -30.57 17.98
CA ILE A 129 -10.10 -31.61 17.61
C ILE A 129 -9.68 -32.95 18.25
N PRO A 130 -10.54 -33.59 19.06
CA PRO A 130 -10.17 -34.82 19.77
C PRO A 130 -9.80 -35.95 18.81
N GLN A 131 -8.74 -36.69 19.15
CA GLN A 131 -8.25 -37.84 18.38
C GLN A 131 -7.92 -37.49 16.92
N TRP A 132 -7.51 -36.25 16.64
CA TRP A 132 -7.09 -35.84 15.30
C TRP A 132 -5.79 -36.54 14.89
N LYS A 133 -5.81 -37.12 13.69
CA LYS A 133 -4.62 -37.57 12.98
C LYS A 133 -4.47 -36.70 11.73
N ASN A 134 -3.27 -36.18 11.49
CA ASN A 134 -3.00 -35.35 10.32
C ASN A 134 -3.44 -36.05 9.03
N VAL A 135 -4.22 -35.33 8.22
CA VAL A 135 -4.70 -35.79 6.92
C VAL A 135 -3.51 -35.91 5.99
N THR A 136 -3.42 -37.05 5.30
CA THR A 136 -2.42 -37.29 4.25
C THR A 136 -2.99 -37.00 2.86
N VAL A 137 -2.12 -36.82 1.86
CA VAL A 137 -2.54 -36.60 0.46
C VAL A 137 -3.45 -37.73 -0.04
N ALA A 138 -3.11 -38.98 0.24
CA ALA A 138 -3.93 -40.13 -0.14
C ALA A 138 -5.30 -40.14 0.57
N GLU A 139 -5.34 -39.83 1.88
CA GLU A 139 -6.60 -39.73 2.61
C GLU A 139 -7.48 -38.61 2.07
N PHE A 140 -6.91 -37.46 1.71
CA PHE A 140 -7.67 -36.35 1.15
C PHE A 140 -8.29 -36.70 -0.21
N TRP A 141 -7.53 -37.35 -1.10
CA TRP A 141 -8.08 -37.83 -2.37
C TRP A 141 -9.19 -38.85 -2.18
N ASN A 142 -9.05 -39.78 -1.23
CA ASN A 142 -10.12 -40.72 -0.88
C ASN A 142 -11.36 -40.00 -0.33
N PHE A 143 -11.17 -39.00 0.54
CA PHE A 143 -12.24 -38.17 1.08
C PHE A 143 -12.99 -37.43 -0.04
N LEU A 144 -12.26 -36.76 -0.93
CA LEU A 144 -12.82 -36.05 -2.08
C LEU A 144 -13.57 -36.99 -3.02
N ALA A 145 -13.01 -38.17 -3.32
CA ALA A 145 -13.64 -39.17 -4.17
C ALA A 145 -14.97 -39.68 -3.57
N LEU A 146 -15.00 -39.96 -2.26
CA LEU A 146 -16.22 -40.35 -1.55
C LEU A 146 -17.26 -39.20 -1.56
N HIS A 147 -16.83 -37.95 -1.38
CA HIS A 147 -17.72 -36.80 -1.48
C HIS A 147 -18.33 -36.64 -2.87
N VAL A 148 -17.54 -36.76 -3.94
CA VAL A 148 -18.05 -36.74 -5.32
C VAL A 148 -19.03 -37.89 -5.55
N LEU A 149 -18.75 -39.08 -5.00
CA LEU A 149 -19.64 -40.24 -5.11
C LEU A 149 -20.99 -40.03 -4.42
N THR A 150 -21.08 -39.21 -3.36
CA THR A 150 -22.37 -38.82 -2.76
C THR A 150 -23.28 -38.07 -3.74
N GLY A 151 -22.70 -37.36 -4.71
CA GLY A 151 -23.44 -36.73 -5.81
C GLY A 151 -24.14 -37.75 -6.72
N VAL A 152 -23.55 -38.95 -6.86
CA VAL A 152 -24.05 -40.03 -7.72
C VAL A 152 -24.99 -40.97 -6.94
N VAL A 153 -24.60 -41.38 -5.74
CA VAL A 153 -25.35 -42.31 -4.90
C VAL A 153 -26.10 -41.53 -3.82
N GLN A 154 -27.25 -40.94 -4.14
CA GLN A 154 -27.98 -40.13 -3.17
C GLN A 154 -28.60 -40.99 -2.05
N LYS A 155 -28.26 -40.70 -0.79
CA LYS A 155 -28.87 -41.30 0.41
C LYS A 155 -29.62 -40.24 1.23
N PRO A 156 -30.64 -40.62 2.03
CA PRO A 156 -31.41 -39.65 2.82
C PRO A 156 -30.57 -38.84 3.81
N SER A 157 -29.55 -39.46 4.42
CA SER A 157 -28.62 -38.78 5.32
C SER A 157 -27.16 -39.16 5.03
N LEU A 158 -26.23 -38.31 5.48
CA LEU A 158 -24.80 -38.57 5.33
C LEU A 158 -24.33 -39.83 6.09
N LYS A 159 -25.02 -40.22 7.17
CA LYS A 159 -24.67 -41.43 7.94
C LYS A 159 -25.04 -42.71 7.21
N ASP A 160 -26.08 -42.68 6.37
CA ASP A 160 -26.60 -43.85 5.65
C ASP A 160 -25.63 -44.44 4.63
N TYR A 161 -24.65 -43.64 4.17
CA TYR A 161 -23.57 -44.11 3.30
C TYR A 161 -22.72 -45.21 3.95
N TRP A 162 -22.66 -45.25 5.28
CA TRP A 162 -21.97 -46.29 6.06
C TRP A 162 -22.94 -47.27 6.72
N SER A 163 -24.21 -47.31 6.28
CA SER A 163 -25.20 -48.24 6.83
C SER A 163 -24.85 -49.69 6.48
N THR A 164 -24.98 -50.58 7.48
CA THR A 164 -24.86 -52.03 7.32
C THR A 164 -26.20 -52.69 6.99
N ASN A 165 -27.30 -51.93 6.94
CA ASN A 165 -28.60 -52.45 6.57
C ASN A 165 -28.59 -52.87 5.09
N VAL A 166 -28.80 -54.16 4.84
CA VAL A 166 -28.75 -54.79 3.51
C VAL A 166 -29.59 -54.07 2.46
N LEU A 167 -30.70 -53.41 2.84
CA LEU A 167 -31.57 -52.68 1.91
C LEU A 167 -30.95 -51.39 1.37
N ILE A 168 -30.03 -50.78 2.12
CA ILE A 168 -29.43 -49.48 1.77
C ILE A 168 -27.90 -49.50 1.80
N ALA A 169 -27.27 -50.62 2.14
CA ALA A 169 -25.83 -50.77 2.27
C ALA A 169 -25.11 -50.39 0.97
N THR A 170 -24.03 -49.60 1.11
CA THR A 170 -23.14 -49.23 0.00
C THR A 170 -21.70 -49.45 0.45
N HIS A 171 -21.27 -50.72 0.44
CA HIS A 171 -20.04 -51.20 1.09
C HIS A 171 -18.78 -50.37 0.78
N TYR A 172 -18.68 -49.88 -0.45
CA TYR A 172 -17.54 -49.11 -0.95
C TYR A 172 -17.16 -47.89 -0.08
N PHE A 173 -18.13 -47.22 0.56
CA PHE A 173 -17.84 -46.09 1.46
C PHE A 173 -17.05 -46.53 2.69
N GLY A 174 -17.50 -47.60 3.36
CA GLY A 174 -16.85 -48.14 4.56
C GLY A 174 -15.53 -48.86 4.28
N GLU A 175 -15.36 -49.42 3.08
CA GLU A 175 -14.12 -50.05 2.64
C GLU A 175 -13.00 -49.03 2.40
N ILE A 176 -13.31 -47.84 1.87
CA ILE A 176 -12.31 -46.80 1.60
C ILE A 176 -11.96 -46.00 2.86
N MET A 177 -12.96 -45.58 3.62
CA MET A 177 -12.76 -44.72 4.79
C MET A 177 -13.86 -44.98 5.82
N SER A 178 -13.48 -45.09 7.10
CA SER A 178 -14.49 -45.25 8.15
C SER A 178 -15.36 -43.98 8.28
N ARG A 179 -16.64 -44.16 8.66
CA ARG A 179 -17.57 -43.07 8.94
C ARG A 179 -16.95 -42.01 9.84
N ASN A 180 -16.32 -42.44 10.93
CA ASN A 180 -15.75 -41.53 11.92
C ASN A 180 -14.57 -40.73 11.34
N ARG A 181 -13.70 -41.35 10.52
CA ARG A 181 -12.59 -40.64 9.88
C ARG A 181 -13.10 -39.63 8.84
N PHE A 182 -14.09 -40.01 8.05
CA PHE A 182 -14.73 -39.10 7.10
C PHE A 182 -15.35 -37.88 7.80
N MET A 183 -16.11 -38.12 8.87
CA MET A 183 -16.73 -37.04 9.66
C MET A 183 -15.69 -36.18 10.37
N GLN A 184 -14.56 -36.74 10.81
CA GLN A 184 -13.45 -35.94 11.33
C GLN A 184 -12.91 -35.01 10.25
N ILE A 185 -12.54 -35.53 9.07
CA ILE A 185 -11.99 -34.71 7.98
C ILE A 185 -12.99 -33.61 7.59
N LEU A 186 -14.28 -33.96 7.45
CA LEU A 186 -15.34 -32.98 7.15
C LEU A 186 -15.44 -31.87 8.21
N ARG A 187 -15.29 -32.21 9.50
CA ARG A 187 -15.29 -31.22 10.61
C ARG A 187 -14.06 -30.32 10.60
N GLY A 188 -12.90 -30.85 10.22
CA GLY A 188 -11.64 -30.12 10.24
C GLY A 188 -11.31 -29.38 8.95
N LEU A 189 -12.05 -29.61 7.86
CA LEU A 189 -11.76 -29.09 6.53
C LEU A 189 -11.67 -27.56 6.54
N HIS A 190 -10.50 -27.03 6.21
CA HIS A 190 -10.21 -25.61 6.28
C HIS A 190 -9.21 -25.18 5.21
N PHE A 191 -9.29 -23.93 4.76
CA PHE A 191 -8.55 -23.43 3.59
C PHE A 191 -7.65 -22.22 3.88
N VAL A 192 -7.74 -21.64 5.08
CA VAL A 192 -6.98 -20.45 5.48
C VAL A 192 -6.71 -20.48 6.98
N ASN A 193 -5.69 -19.76 7.47
CA ASN A 193 -5.48 -19.60 8.91
C ASN A 193 -6.34 -18.45 9.44
N MET A 194 -7.39 -18.75 10.22
CA MET A 194 -8.28 -17.73 10.80
C MET A 194 -7.63 -16.90 11.92
N GLU A 195 -6.43 -17.28 12.40
CA GLU A 195 -5.66 -16.54 13.39
C GLU A 195 -4.54 -15.70 12.75
N ASP A 196 -4.49 -15.64 11.42
CA ASP A 196 -3.56 -14.78 10.69
C ASP A 196 -3.98 -13.31 10.83
N PRO A 197 -3.14 -12.44 11.43
CA PRO A 197 -3.47 -11.03 11.62
C PRO A 197 -3.59 -10.25 10.30
N ASP A 198 -3.02 -10.76 9.21
CA ASP A 198 -3.07 -10.13 7.89
C ASP A 198 -4.26 -10.62 7.04
N LEU A 199 -5.10 -11.51 7.57
CA LEU A 199 -6.27 -12.02 6.86
C LEU A 199 -7.31 -10.91 6.67
N ASP A 200 -7.60 -10.59 5.41
CA ASP A 200 -8.67 -9.66 5.06
C ASP A 200 -10.04 -10.26 5.35
N THR A 201 -10.58 -9.98 6.54
CA THR A 201 -11.90 -10.42 6.96
C THR A 201 -13.04 -9.60 6.33
N THR A 202 -12.74 -8.54 5.58
CA THR A 202 -13.76 -7.75 4.86
C THR A 202 -14.27 -8.49 3.62
N ASN A 203 -13.43 -9.36 3.04
CA ASN A 203 -13.82 -10.29 1.98
C ASN A 203 -14.73 -11.39 2.57
N ARG A 204 -15.99 -11.48 2.13
CA ARG A 204 -16.95 -12.50 2.62
C ARG A 204 -16.54 -13.94 2.26
N PHE A 205 -15.65 -14.11 1.27
CA PHE A 205 -15.08 -15.39 0.86
C PHE A 205 -13.68 -15.68 1.46
N HIS A 206 -13.21 -14.89 2.44
CA HIS A 206 -11.90 -15.05 3.08
C HIS A 206 -11.60 -16.49 3.54
N LYS A 207 -12.64 -17.24 3.96
CA LYS A 207 -12.54 -18.65 4.38
C LYS A 207 -12.04 -19.60 3.29
N LEU A 208 -12.05 -19.20 2.02
CA LEU A 208 -11.48 -19.96 0.90
C LEU A 208 -10.00 -19.64 0.63
N GLY A 209 -9.45 -18.59 1.25
CA GLY A 209 -8.07 -18.14 1.03
C GLY A 209 -7.76 -17.95 -0.46
N THR A 210 -6.64 -18.51 -0.92
CA THR A 210 -6.22 -18.49 -2.33
C THR A 210 -6.74 -19.67 -3.15
N ILE A 211 -7.37 -20.66 -2.52
CA ILE A 211 -7.72 -21.94 -3.17
C ILE A 211 -8.60 -21.74 -4.41
N LEU A 212 -9.64 -20.91 -4.30
CA LEU A 212 -10.51 -20.61 -5.43
C LEU A 212 -9.76 -19.84 -6.55
N PRO A 213 -9.06 -18.72 -6.27
CA PRO A 213 -8.21 -18.06 -7.26
C PRO A 213 -7.20 -18.98 -7.96
N ASP A 214 -6.57 -19.90 -7.22
CA ASP A 214 -5.56 -20.82 -7.75
C ASP A 214 -6.18 -21.84 -8.71
N ILE A 215 -7.33 -22.43 -8.35
CA ILE A 215 -8.08 -23.35 -9.22
C ILE A 215 -8.56 -22.64 -10.49
N VAL A 216 -9.14 -21.44 -10.34
CA VAL A 216 -9.64 -20.66 -11.48
C VAL A 216 -8.50 -20.21 -12.40
N ASN A 217 -7.33 -19.89 -11.84
CA ASN A 217 -6.13 -19.63 -12.65
C ASN A 217 -5.70 -20.87 -13.45
N ASN A 218 -5.84 -22.07 -12.89
CA ASN A 218 -5.58 -23.31 -13.61
C ASN A 218 -6.58 -23.52 -14.76
N PHE A 219 -7.86 -23.14 -14.60
CA PHE A 219 -8.84 -23.17 -15.70
C PHE A 219 -8.38 -22.30 -16.88
N ARG A 220 -8.00 -21.04 -16.61
CA ARG A 220 -7.52 -20.10 -17.64
C ARG A 220 -6.29 -20.59 -18.39
N ARG A 221 -5.37 -21.27 -17.69
CA ARG A 221 -4.11 -21.76 -18.29
C ARG A 221 -4.29 -23.01 -19.14
N ALA A 222 -5.34 -23.79 -18.92
CA ALA A 222 -5.52 -25.09 -19.56
C ALA A 222 -5.99 -24.99 -21.01
N VAL A 223 -6.58 -23.87 -21.43
CA VAL A 223 -7.20 -23.72 -22.76
C VAL A 223 -6.80 -22.42 -23.46
N ASN A 224 -6.89 -22.43 -24.79
CA ASN A 224 -6.97 -21.26 -25.64
C ASN A 224 -8.44 -21.12 -26.07
N PRO A 225 -9.20 -20.16 -25.52
CA PRO A 225 -10.60 -20.01 -25.90
C PRO A 225 -10.74 -19.58 -27.37
N GLY A 226 -11.85 -19.97 -27.98
CA GLY A 226 -12.22 -19.62 -29.35
C GLY A 226 -12.80 -18.21 -29.46
N GLU A 227 -13.38 -17.92 -30.63
CA GLU A 227 -13.82 -16.57 -30.99
C GLU A 227 -14.87 -16.04 -30.01
N PHE A 228 -15.85 -16.86 -29.64
CA PHE A 228 -17.00 -16.39 -28.85
C PHE A 228 -16.82 -16.64 -27.36
N LEU A 229 -16.77 -15.55 -26.60
CA LEU A 229 -16.82 -15.57 -25.14
C LEU A 229 -18.21 -15.16 -24.67
N THR A 230 -18.67 -15.72 -23.56
CA THR A 230 -19.93 -15.33 -22.94
C THR A 230 -19.75 -15.16 -21.44
N LEU A 231 -20.51 -14.23 -20.86
CA LEU A 231 -20.52 -13.95 -19.45
C LEU A 231 -21.97 -13.99 -18.96
N ASP A 232 -22.19 -14.72 -17.87
CA ASP A 232 -23.53 -14.95 -17.33
C ASP A 232 -23.45 -15.19 -15.81
N GLU A 233 -24.56 -14.99 -15.10
CA GLU A 233 -24.69 -15.32 -13.68
C GLU A 233 -25.17 -16.76 -13.43
N GLU A 234 -24.45 -17.46 -12.56
CA GLU A 234 -24.79 -18.81 -12.12
C GLU A 234 -25.10 -18.85 -10.62
N LEU A 235 -26.21 -19.51 -10.25
CA LEU A 235 -26.67 -19.64 -8.88
C LEU A 235 -26.53 -21.09 -8.40
N MET A 236 -25.51 -21.35 -7.59
CA MET A 236 -25.28 -22.66 -6.98
C MET A 236 -26.26 -22.91 -5.82
N PRO A 237 -27.19 -23.87 -5.91
CA PRO A 237 -28.24 -24.05 -4.89
C PRO A 237 -27.66 -24.33 -3.50
N PHE A 238 -28.05 -23.53 -2.51
CA PHE A 238 -27.56 -23.65 -1.13
C PHE A 238 -28.63 -23.17 -0.14
N ARG A 239 -28.88 -23.98 0.90
CA ARG A 239 -29.93 -23.72 1.92
C ARG A 239 -29.40 -23.51 3.33
N GLY A 240 -28.08 -23.58 3.55
CA GLY A 240 -27.46 -23.34 4.86
C GLY A 240 -27.37 -21.86 5.22
N ARG A 241 -26.70 -21.57 6.34
CA ARG A 241 -26.43 -20.20 6.83
C ARG A 241 -25.14 -19.67 6.19
N LEU A 242 -25.25 -18.63 5.36
CA LEU A 242 -24.15 -17.87 4.77
C LEU A 242 -24.58 -16.41 4.63
N SER A 243 -23.68 -15.47 4.93
CA SER A 243 -23.93 -14.02 4.86
C SER A 243 -24.05 -13.47 3.43
N PHE A 244 -23.71 -14.27 2.42
CA PHE A 244 -23.77 -13.90 1.00
C PHE A 244 -24.71 -14.79 0.18
N ARG A 245 -25.64 -15.48 0.85
CA ARG A 245 -26.66 -16.31 0.18
C ARG A 245 -27.66 -15.42 -0.54
N GLN A 246 -27.89 -15.69 -1.82
CA GLN A 246 -28.79 -14.95 -2.70
C GLN A 246 -30.13 -15.65 -2.90
N TYR A 247 -31.17 -14.86 -3.17
CA TYR A 247 -32.50 -15.34 -3.58
C TYR A 247 -32.85 -14.87 -4.99
N ASN A 248 -32.95 -15.81 -5.94
CA ASN A 248 -33.40 -15.54 -7.31
C ASN A 248 -34.67 -16.34 -7.64
N PRO A 249 -35.86 -15.71 -7.70
CA PRO A 249 -37.12 -16.42 -7.92
C PRO A 249 -37.24 -17.04 -9.32
N LYS A 250 -36.45 -16.58 -10.29
CA LYS A 250 -36.48 -17.08 -11.68
C LYS A 250 -35.72 -18.39 -11.84
N LYS A 251 -34.73 -18.68 -10.99
CA LYS A 251 -33.93 -19.92 -11.05
C LYS A 251 -34.63 -21.06 -10.29
N ARG A 252 -34.47 -22.31 -10.76
CA ARG A 252 -35.12 -23.50 -10.14
C ARG A 252 -34.73 -23.69 -8.67
N GLY A 253 -33.45 -23.50 -8.34
CA GLY A 253 -32.96 -23.42 -6.98
C GLY A 253 -32.99 -21.97 -6.52
N ARG A 254 -34.11 -21.53 -5.93
CA ARG A 254 -34.32 -20.10 -5.64
C ARG A 254 -33.32 -19.49 -4.65
N PHE A 255 -32.65 -20.31 -3.84
CA PHE A 255 -31.66 -19.86 -2.86
C PHE A 255 -30.31 -20.50 -3.18
N GLY A 256 -29.25 -19.69 -3.20
CA GLY A 256 -27.92 -20.18 -3.57
C GLY A 256 -26.78 -19.22 -3.32
N ILE A 257 -25.59 -19.65 -3.73
CA ILE A 257 -24.39 -18.82 -3.83
C ILE A 257 -24.28 -18.38 -5.29
N GLU A 258 -24.30 -17.08 -5.54
CA GLU A 258 -24.27 -16.51 -6.88
C GLU A 258 -22.83 -16.19 -7.32
N SER A 259 -22.53 -16.38 -8.59
CA SER A 259 -21.21 -16.09 -9.17
C SER A 259 -21.35 -15.70 -10.64
N PHE A 260 -20.49 -14.81 -11.11
CA PHE A 260 -20.38 -14.46 -12.53
C PHE A 260 -19.32 -15.33 -13.19
N LEU A 261 -19.70 -16.00 -14.28
CA LEU A 261 -18.83 -16.92 -15.00
C LEU A 261 -18.46 -16.34 -16.35
N LEU A 262 -17.17 -16.24 -16.64
CA LEU A 262 -16.67 -16.02 -18.00
C LEU A 262 -16.43 -17.39 -18.66
N MET A 263 -16.98 -17.62 -19.84
CA MET A 263 -16.94 -18.91 -20.52
C MET A 263 -16.61 -18.79 -22.00
N ASP A 264 -16.00 -19.85 -22.54
CA ASP A 264 -16.00 -20.10 -23.97
C ASP A 264 -17.40 -20.57 -24.40
N ALA A 265 -18.04 -19.84 -25.31
CA ALA A 265 -19.43 -20.07 -25.68
C ALA A 265 -19.61 -21.35 -26.51
N GLU A 266 -18.62 -21.70 -27.34
CA GLU A 266 -18.72 -22.83 -28.25
C GLU A 266 -18.43 -24.16 -27.54
N LYS A 267 -17.33 -24.21 -26.79
CA LYS A 267 -16.87 -25.40 -26.05
C LYS A 267 -17.49 -25.50 -24.66
N LYS A 268 -18.21 -24.46 -24.20
CA LYS A 268 -18.91 -24.41 -22.90
C LYS A 268 -17.96 -24.62 -21.73
N TYR A 269 -16.76 -24.05 -21.84
CA TYR A 269 -15.71 -24.19 -20.85
C TYR A 269 -15.65 -22.95 -19.98
N VAL A 270 -15.60 -23.13 -18.66
CA VAL A 270 -15.50 -22.03 -17.70
C VAL A 270 -14.05 -21.53 -17.66
N LEU A 271 -13.87 -20.28 -18.03
CA LEU A 271 -12.59 -19.60 -18.04
C LEU A 271 -12.32 -18.91 -16.70
N ASP A 272 -13.29 -18.20 -16.15
CA ASP A 272 -13.12 -17.48 -14.88
C ASP A 272 -14.42 -17.45 -14.07
N ILE A 273 -14.30 -17.23 -12.76
CA ILE A 273 -15.41 -17.19 -11.81
C ILE A 273 -15.17 -16.01 -10.86
N LEU A 274 -16.15 -15.11 -10.78
CA LEU A 274 -16.19 -14.02 -9.80
C LEU A 274 -17.37 -14.24 -8.83
N PRO A 275 -17.11 -14.67 -7.59
CA PRO A 275 -18.18 -14.85 -6.61
C PRO A 275 -18.82 -13.52 -6.20
N TYR A 276 -20.14 -13.46 -6.18
CA TYR A 276 -20.87 -12.27 -5.79
C TYR A 276 -20.90 -12.11 -4.27
N GLN A 277 -20.55 -10.92 -3.79
CA GLN A 277 -20.47 -10.60 -2.35
C GLN A 277 -21.27 -9.34 -1.98
N GLY A 278 -22.23 -8.91 -2.80
CA GLY A 278 -22.88 -7.61 -2.63
C GLY A 278 -21.91 -6.45 -2.87
N ARG A 279 -21.99 -5.38 -2.06
CA ARG A 279 -21.09 -4.21 -2.14
C ARG A 279 -19.60 -4.53 -1.97
N SER A 280 -19.28 -5.64 -1.31
CA SER A 280 -17.89 -6.13 -1.15
C SER A 280 -17.39 -6.98 -2.33
N THR A 281 -18.12 -7.05 -3.44
CA THR A 281 -17.64 -7.79 -4.63
C THR A 281 -16.34 -7.15 -5.15
N PRO A 282 -15.26 -7.91 -5.37
CA PRO A 282 -13.94 -7.37 -5.71
C PRO A 282 -13.86 -6.95 -7.18
N ILE A 283 -14.57 -5.88 -7.53
CA ILE A 283 -14.44 -5.17 -8.80
C ILE A 283 -13.06 -4.50 -8.83
N PHE A 284 -12.37 -4.62 -9.97
CA PHE A 284 -10.99 -4.14 -10.07
C PHE A 284 -10.88 -2.62 -9.90
N ASP A 285 -11.80 -1.88 -10.51
CA ASP A 285 -11.90 -0.44 -10.40
C ASP A 285 -13.34 -0.06 -10.06
N GLN A 286 -13.53 0.47 -8.85
CA GLN A 286 -14.86 0.87 -8.36
C GLN A 286 -15.46 2.01 -9.20
N ALA A 287 -14.64 2.82 -9.88
CA ALA A 287 -15.13 3.87 -10.77
C ALA A 287 -15.89 3.30 -11.98
N TRP A 288 -15.65 2.05 -12.36
CA TRP A 288 -16.36 1.39 -13.46
C TRP A 288 -17.83 1.14 -13.16
N ILE A 289 -18.21 0.97 -11.90
CA ILE A 289 -19.61 0.81 -11.52
C ILE A 289 -20.38 2.08 -11.88
N ALA A 290 -19.83 3.25 -11.52
CA ALA A 290 -20.43 4.54 -11.86
C ALA A 290 -20.45 4.81 -13.38
N ALA A 291 -19.45 4.31 -14.12
CA ALA A 291 -19.32 4.57 -15.56
C ALA A 291 -20.13 3.63 -16.45
N TYR A 292 -20.24 2.35 -16.07
CA TYR A 292 -20.75 1.27 -16.94
C TYR A 292 -21.85 0.42 -16.29
N GLY A 293 -22.23 0.73 -15.04
CA GLY A 293 -23.06 -0.14 -14.21
C GLY A 293 -22.27 -1.31 -13.64
N PHE A 294 -22.86 -1.99 -12.66
CA PHE A 294 -22.22 -3.14 -12.00
C PHE A 294 -21.92 -4.30 -12.97
N GLY A 295 -22.83 -4.57 -13.92
CA GLY A 295 -22.63 -5.56 -14.98
C GLY A 295 -21.42 -5.24 -15.86
N GLY A 296 -21.33 -4.02 -16.39
CA GLY A 296 -20.19 -3.61 -17.21
C GLY A 296 -18.86 -3.57 -16.45
N ALA A 297 -18.88 -3.20 -15.16
CA ALA A 297 -17.70 -3.28 -14.30
C ALA A 297 -17.24 -4.72 -14.05
N THR A 298 -18.19 -5.66 -13.94
CA THR A 298 -17.95 -7.10 -13.83
C THR A 298 -17.29 -7.64 -15.09
N ASP A 299 -17.80 -7.27 -16.28
CA ASP A 299 -17.22 -7.65 -17.56
C ASP A 299 -15.77 -7.22 -17.68
N LEU A 300 -15.49 -5.94 -17.46
CA LEU A 300 -14.13 -5.39 -17.53
C LEU A 300 -13.20 -6.07 -16.50
N THR A 301 -13.72 -6.37 -15.31
CA THR A 301 -12.96 -7.05 -14.25
C THR A 301 -12.52 -8.47 -14.66
N LEU A 302 -13.40 -9.19 -15.36
CA LEU A 302 -13.11 -10.54 -15.85
C LEU A 302 -12.25 -10.54 -17.12
N LEU A 303 -12.54 -9.66 -18.08
CA LEU A 303 -11.83 -9.57 -19.37
C LEU A 303 -10.38 -9.08 -19.23
N ARG A 304 -10.08 -8.22 -18.25
CA ARG A 304 -8.71 -7.72 -18.01
C ARG A 304 -7.71 -8.82 -17.71
N LYS A 305 -8.18 -10.01 -17.31
CA LYS A 305 -7.34 -11.15 -16.92
C LYS A 305 -6.74 -11.90 -18.12
N GLY A 306 -6.57 -11.21 -19.25
CA GLY A 306 -5.89 -11.69 -20.44
C GLY A 306 -6.78 -11.95 -21.66
N TYR A 307 -7.98 -11.36 -21.73
CA TYR A 307 -8.92 -11.52 -22.85
C TYR A 307 -9.05 -10.25 -23.71
N PHE A 308 -8.53 -9.11 -23.28
CA PHE A 308 -8.43 -7.93 -24.13
C PHE A 308 -7.44 -8.14 -25.28
N HIS A 309 -7.69 -7.46 -26.40
CA HIS A 309 -6.83 -7.43 -27.59
C HIS A 309 -6.59 -8.78 -28.28
N LYS A 310 -7.50 -9.76 -28.09
CA LYS A 310 -7.44 -11.09 -28.71
C LYS A 310 -8.52 -11.36 -29.75
N HIS A 311 -9.22 -10.31 -30.19
CA HIS A 311 -10.32 -10.38 -31.16
C HIS A 311 -11.48 -11.32 -30.78
N HIS A 312 -11.59 -11.71 -29.50
CA HIS A 312 -12.77 -12.41 -29.01
C HIS A 312 -14.04 -11.57 -29.22
N ARG A 313 -15.12 -12.21 -29.63
CA ARG A 313 -16.47 -11.66 -29.70
C ARG A 313 -17.22 -12.00 -28.43
N LEU A 314 -17.60 -10.96 -27.70
CA LEU A 314 -18.32 -11.12 -26.44
C LEU A 314 -19.83 -11.20 -26.70
N VAL A 315 -20.45 -12.27 -26.21
CA VAL A 315 -21.89 -12.54 -26.27
C VAL A 315 -22.45 -12.35 -24.87
N LEU A 316 -23.17 -11.26 -24.67
CA LEU A 316 -23.70 -10.82 -23.38
C LEU A 316 -25.22 -10.74 -23.43
N ASP A 317 -25.82 -10.81 -22.26
CA ASP A 317 -27.20 -10.38 -22.07
C ASP A 317 -27.29 -8.87 -21.78
N ASN A 318 -28.51 -8.39 -21.53
CA ASN A 318 -28.77 -6.98 -21.27
C ASN A 318 -28.29 -6.49 -19.90
N TYR A 319 -27.97 -7.39 -18.96
CA TYR A 319 -27.47 -7.02 -17.63
C TYR A 319 -25.98 -6.62 -17.71
N PHE A 320 -25.19 -7.31 -18.53
CA PHE A 320 -23.76 -7.06 -18.70
C PHE A 320 -23.45 -6.00 -19.77
N GLN A 321 -24.38 -5.76 -20.70
CA GLN A 321 -24.15 -4.85 -21.82
C GLN A 321 -24.64 -3.42 -21.58
N SER A 322 -23.79 -2.42 -21.85
CA SER A 322 -24.20 -1.01 -21.97
C SER A 322 -23.67 -0.35 -23.25
N PRO A 323 -24.40 0.60 -23.87
CA PRO A 323 -23.92 1.34 -25.04
C PRO A 323 -22.59 2.08 -24.80
N THR A 324 -22.36 2.56 -23.58
CA THR A 324 -21.14 3.26 -23.16
C THR A 324 -19.94 2.32 -23.16
N LEU A 325 -20.09 1.12 -22.58
CA LEU A 325 -19.04 0.09 -22.56
C LEU A 325 -18.65 -0.32 -23.98
N ALA A 326 -19.64 -0.56 -24.85
CA ALA A 326 -19.41 -0.93 -26.25
C ALA A 326 -18.61 0.14 -27.02
N LYS A 327 -18.93 1.42 -26.82
CA LYS A 327 -18.23 2.52 -27.50
C LYS A 327 -16.79 2.71 -27.01
N VAL A 328 -16.52 2.64 -25.70
CA VAL A 328 -15.15 2.79 -25.16
C VAL A 328 -14.21 1.68 -25.65
N LEU A 329 -14.69 0.43 -25.68
CA LEU A 329 -13.90 -0.70 -26.14
C LEU A 329 -13.53 -0.62 -27.63
N ILE A 330 -14.43 -0.08 -28.46
CA ILE A 330 -14.18 0.13 -29.90
C ILE A 330 -13.21 1.32 -30.11
N LEU A 331 -13.34 2.39 -29.33
CA LEU A 331 -12.54 3.61 -29.50
C LEU A 331 -11.06 3.45 -29.20
N LYS A 332 -10.69 2.62 -28.22
CA LYS A 332 -9.27 2.31 -27.91
C LYS A 332 -8.51 1.65 -29.06
N ARG A 333 -9.22 1.04 -30.01
CA ARG A 333 -8.65 0.23 -31.09
C ARG A 333 -8.72 0.93 -32.45
N GLU A 334 -9.86 1.51 -32.79
CA GLU A 334 -10.12 2.02 -34.14
C GLU A 334 -9.77 3.51 -34.30
N TRP A 335 -9.82 4.32 -33.23
CA TRP A 335 -9.51 5.75 -33.29
C TRP A 335 -8.01 6.01 -33.04
N PRO A 336 -7.34 6.87 -33.82
CA PRO A 336 -7.86 7.69 -34.91
C PRO A 336 -7.71 7.09 -36.32
N LYS A 337 -7.01 5.95 -36.48
CA LYS A 337 -6.56 5.45 -37.78
C LYS A 337 -7.69 4.94 -38.67
N ASN A 338 -8.63 4.19 -38.10
CA ASN A 338 -9.74 3.56 -38.82
C ASN A 338 -11.08 4.30 -38.60
N TRP A 339 -11.12 5.26 -37.67
CA TRP A 339 -12.30 6.09 -37.40
C TRP A 339 -11.95 7.58 -37.29
N SER A 340 -11.38 8.15 -38.35
CA SER A 340 -10.88 9.53 -38.35
C SER A 340 -11.96 10.61 -38.22
N THR A 341 -13.25 10.28 -38.43
CA THR A 341 -14.38 11.23 -38.29
C THR A 341 -15.02 11.18 -36.91
N PHE A 342 -14.51 10.38 -35.98
CA PHE A 342 -15.17 10.10 -34.70
C PHE A 342 -15.54 11.36 -33.90
N ILE A 343 -14.59 12.28 -33.65
CA ILE A 343 -14.85 13.49 -32.88
C ILE A 343 -15.86 14.40 -33.62
N PRO A 344 -15.71 14.68 -34.93
CA PRO A 344 -16.74 15.38 -35.70
C PRO A 344 -18.12 14.73 -35.67
N ASP A 345 -18.20 13.40 -35.79
CA ASP A 345 -19.45 12.64 -35.78
C ASP A 345 -20.14 12.74 -34.41
N ILE A 346 -19.37 12.59 -33.33
CA ILE A 346 -19.88 12.76 -31.96
C ILE A 346 -20.33 14.18 -31.70
N VAL A 347 -19.56 15.19 -32.11
CA VAL A 347 -19.91 16.60 -31.91
C VAL A 347 -21.15 16.98 -32.72
N GLY A 348 -21.26 16.48 -33.95
CA GLY A 348 -22.43 16.65 -34.81
C GLY A 348 -23.68 16.00 -34.21
N ALA A 349 -23.57 14.73 -33.80
CA ALA A 349 -24.66 13.99 -33.18
C ALA A 349 -25.09 14.62 -31.85
N SER A 350 -24.16 15.18 -31.07
CA SER A 350 -24.48 15.86 -29.79
C SER A 350 -25.36 17.11 -29.95
N LYS A 351 -25.53 17.63 -31.16
CA LYS A 351 -26.41 18.78 -31.44
C LYS A 351 -27.85 18.37 -31.79
N THR A 352 -28.12 17.08 -32.01
CA THR A 352 -29.45 16.61 -32.45
C THR A 352 -30.39 16.34 -31.28
N ASN A 353 -29.87 15.86 -30.15
CA ASN A 353 -30.65 15.46 -28.98
C ASN A 353 -29.83 15.66 -27.69
N GLU A 354 -30.44 16.26 -26.66
CA GLU A 354 -29.80 16.55 -25.37
C GLU A 354 -29.30 15.29 -24.64
N SER A 355 -30.03 14.17 -24.74
CA SER A 355 -29.58 12.89 -24.18
C SER A 355 -28.35 12.32 -24.90
N LEU A 356 -28.35 12.44 -26.22
CA LEU A 356 -27.27 11.95 -27.06
C LEU A 356 -26.01 12.78 -26.82
N CYS A 357 -26.19 14.10 -26.60
CA CYS A 357 -25.15 14.99 -26.10
C CYS A 357 -24.60 14.57 -24.73
N GLN A 358 -25.46 14.20 -23.78
CA GLN A 358 -25.05 13.76 -22.45
C GLN A 358 -24.18 12.50 -22.52
N ASN A 359 -24.63 11.48 -23.27
CA ASN A 359 -23.88 10.24 -23.46
C ASN A 359 -22.53 10.49 -24.15
N ASN A 360 -22.55 11.29 -25.22
CA ASN A 360 -21.35 11.66 -25.96
C ASN A 360 -20.31 12.39 -25.11
N LYS A 361 -20.73 13.21 -24.14
CA LYS A 361 -19.81 13.85 -23.19
C LYS A 361 -19.15 12.87 -22.24
N THR A 362 -19.90 11.90 -21.72
CA THR A 362 -19.34 10.82 -20.90
C THR A 362 -18.29 10.02 -21.68
N ILE A 363 -18.54 9.74 -22.97
CA ILE A 363 -17.56 9.05 -23.83
C ILE A 363 -16.28 9.89 -23.99
N LEU A 364 -16.41 11.19 -24.25
CA LEU A 364 -15.26 12.09 -24.39
C LEU A 364 -14.47 12.24 -23.08
N LYS A 365 -15.15 12.24 -21.92
CA LYS A 365 -14.52 12.23 -20.59
C LYS A 365 -13.68 10.97 -20.40
N LEU A 366 -14.27 9.80 -20.62
CA LEU A 366 -13.58 8.50 -20.47
C LEU A 366 -12.40 8.36 -21.43
N LEU A 367 -12.56 8.81 -22.69
CA LEU A 367 -11.46 8.82 -23.67
C LEU A 367 -10.30 9.71 -23.20
N SER A 368 -10.59 10.89 -22.64
CA SER A 368 -9.55 11.77 -22.09
C SER A 368 -8.82 11.14 -20.92
N GLU A 369 -9.53 10.55 -19.96
CA GLU A 369 -8.91 9.91 -18.78
C GLU A 369 -7.96 8.78 -19.22
N GLU A 370 -8.36 7.98 -20.20
CA GLU A 370 -7.54 6.89 -20.75
C GLU A 370 -6.29 7.38 -21.49
N VAL A 371 -6.40 8.43 -22.29
CA VAL A 371 -5.28 8.96 -23.08
C VAL A 371 -4.30 9.76 -22.21
N PHE A 372 -4.80 10.57 -21.28
CA PHE A 372 -3.99 11.53 -20.53
C PHE A 372 -3.63 11.07 -19.11
N ASP A 373 -4.50 10.34 -18.42
CA ASP A 373 -4.31 9.99 -17.00
C ASP A 373 -3.78 8.55 -16.81
N PHE A 374 -4.24 7.59 -17.63
CA PHE A 374 -3.94 6.15 -17.44
C PHE A 374 -2.95 5.54 -18.44
N SER A 375 -2.38 6.33 -19.35
CA SER A 375 -1.56 5.82 -20.46
C SER A 375 -0.18 5.28 -20.05
N SER A 376 0.35 5.66 -18.88
CA SER A 376 1.68 5.24 -18.41
C SER A 376 1.72 3.75 -18.02
N GLY A 377 2.49 2.95 -18.77
CA GLY A 377 2.72 1.53 -18.49
C GLY A 377 1.62 0.58 -18.97
N GLN A 378 0.55 1.10 -19.59
CA GLN A 378 -0.51 0.31 -20.23
C GLN A 378 -0.40 0.26 -21.75
N MET A 379 0.26 1.25 -22.37
CA MET A 379 0.49 1.34 -23.80
C MET A 379 1.94 1.76 -24.08
N VAL A 380 2.44 1.42 -25.27
CA VAL A 380 3.75 1.88 -25.75
C VAL A 380 3.74 3.42 -25.92
N GLN A 381 4.81 4.10 -25.50
CA GLN A 381 4.87 5.57 -25.48
C GLN A 381 4.51 6.23 -26.82
N ALA A 382 5.00 5.71 -27.95
CA ALA A 382 4.72 6.25 -29.28
C ALA A 382 3.21 6.26 -29.63
N LYS A 383 2.46 5.26 -29.16
CA LYS A 383 1.00 5.21 -29.34
C LYS A 383 0.29 6.27 -28.51
N VAL A 384 0.76 6.49 -27.28
CA VAL A 384 0.21 7.51 -26.36
C VAL A 384 0.43 8.91 -26.93
N GLU A 385 1.63 9.22 -27.41
CA GLU A 385 1.94 10.52 -28.03
C GLU A 385 1.03 10.81 -29.23
N LYS A 386 0.86 9.82 -30.13
CA LYS A 386 -0.03 9.97 -31.28
C LYS A 386 -1.50 10.19 -30.90
N LEU A 387 -1.99 9.50 -29.88
CA LEU A 387 -3.36 9.68 -29.38
C LEU A 387 -3.55 11.08 -28.77
N LYS A 388 -2.56 11.56 -28.00
CA LYS A 388 -2.56 12.91 -27.43
C LYS A 388 -2.56 13.98 -28.52
N ASP A 389 -1.67 13.86 -29.51
CA ASP A 389 -1.56 14.81 -30.61
C ASP A 389 -2.85 14.89 -31.43
N THR A 390 -3.47 13.74 -31.70
CA THR A 390 -4.73 13.69 -32.44
C THR A 390 -5.86 14.32 -31.63
N MET A 391 -5.97 14.01 -30.33
CA MET A 391 -6.98 14.60 -29.46
C MET A 391 -6.81 16.12 -29.32
N HIS A 392 -5.56 16.61 -29.24
CA HIS A 392 -5.29 18.06 -29.23
C HIS A 392 -5.74 18.72 -30.53
N SER A 393 -5.47 18.11 -31.69
CA SER A 393 -5.84 18.68 -32.99
C SER A 393 -7.36 18.81 -33.19
N GLU A 394 -8.13 17.89 -32.61
CA GLU A 394 -9.60 17.85 -32.72
C GLU A 394 -10.31 18.51 -31.52
N PHE A 395 -9.56 18.95 -30.50
CA PHE A 395 -10.14 19.48 -29.25
C PHE A 395 -11.04 20.71 -29.46
N SER A 396 -10.76 21.51 -30.48
CA SER A 396 -11.57 22.70 -30.80
C SER A 396 -13.06 22.38 -30.96
N GLU A 397 -13.39 21.22 -31.55
CA GLU A 397 -14.77 20.79 -31.75
C GLU A 397 -15.45 20.38 -30.44
N ILE A 398 -14.71 19.68 -29.58
CA ILE A 398 -15.13 19.28 -28.24
C ILE A 398 -15.41 20.51 -27.38
N PHE A 399 -14.51 21.50 -27.41
CA PHE A 399 -14.67 22.73 -26.64
C PHE A 399 -15.89 23.54 -27.09
N ASN A 400 -16.09 23.68 -28.40
CA ASN A 400 -17.27 24.34 -28.95
C ASN A 400 -18.58 23.65 -28.53
N LEU A 401 -18.58 22.31 -28.43
CA LEU A 401 -19.73 21.56 -27.90
C LEU A 401 -19.97 21.85 -26.41
N CYS A 402 -18.91 21.91 -25.60
CA CYS A 402 -19.00 22.27 -24.18
C CYS A 402 -19.59 23.68 -24.00
N GLN A 403 -19.10 24.67 -24.76
CA GLN A 403 -19.65 26.03 -24.73
C GLN A 403 -21.10 26.08 -25.17
N PHE A 404 -21.44 25.44 -26.30
CA PHE A 404 -22.81 25.40 -26.82
C PHE A 404 -23.81 24.91 -25.76
N VAL A 405 -23.49 23.82 -25.06
CA VAL A 405 -24.37 23.28 -24.02
C VAL A 405 -24.41 24.18 -22.78
N MET A 406 -23.26 24.69 -22.33
CA MET A 406 -23.22 25.61 -21.20
C MET A 406 -24.03 26.89 -21.45
N GLU A 407 -24.19 27.32 -22.70
CA GLU A 407 -24.95 28.52 -23.07
C GLU A 407 -26.43 28.25 -23.32
N ASN A 408 -26.77 27.17 -24.03
CA ASN A 408 -28.10 27.00 -24.63
C ASN A 408 -29.00 25.98 -23.91
N THR A 409 -28.46 25.07 -23.12
CA THR A 409 -29.25 24.03 -22.43
C THR A 409 -29.74 24.50 -21.05
N THR A 410 -30.92 24.03 -20.65
CA THR A 410 -31.49 24.23 -19.30
C THR A 410 -31.51 22.95 -18.44
N SER A 411 -31.23 21.77 -19.04
CA SER A 411 -31.14 20.48 -18.34
C SER A 411 -30.00 20.46 -17.31
N PRO A 412 -30.31 20.29 -16.00
CA PRO A 412 -29.28 20.26 -14.96
C PRO A 412 -28.30 19.11 -15.08
N GLN A 413 -28.78 17.92 -15.47
CA GLN A 413 -27.95 16.72 -15.63
C GLN A 413 -26.91 16.91 -16.73
N LEU A 414 -27.33 17.46 -17.88
CA LEU A 414 -26.43 17.71 -19.00
C LEU A 414 -25.41 18.81 -18.69
N ILE A 415 -25.80 19.85 -17.96
CA ILE A 415 -24.87 20.90 -17.49
C ILE A 415 -23.82 20.30 -16.55
N LEU A 416 -24.23 19.50 -15.57
CA LEU A 416 -23.32 18.87 -14.62
C LEU A 416 -22.34 17.92 -15.32
N ALA A 417 -22.84 17.04 -16.19
CA ALA A 417 -21.99 16.17 -17.01
C ALA A 417 -20.98 16.96 -17.86
N THR A 418 -21.38 18.13 -18.37
CA THR A 418 -20.49 19.03 -19.12
C THR A 418 -19.39 19.62 -18.24
N LEU A 419 -19.72 20.07 -17.03
CA LEU A 419 -18.75 20.63 -16.10
C LEU A 419 -17.75 19.57 -15.64
N GLU A 420 -18.20 18.35 -15.37
CA GLU A 420 -17.30 17.24 -15.02
C GLU A 420 -16.39 16.80 -16.17
N THR A 421 -16.92 16.82 -17.39
CA THR A 421 -16.14 16.52 -18.60
C THR A 421 -15.07 17.60 -18.82
N LEU A 422 -15.46 18.87 -18.69
CA LEU A 422 -14.54 20.01 -18.75
C LEU A 422 -13.45 19.91 -17.67
N LEU A 423 -13.79 19.51 -16.44
CA LEU A 423 -12.84 19.35 -15.34
C LEU A 423 -11.67 18.44 -15.71
N ARG A 424 -11.91 17.35 -16.46
CA ARG A 424 -10.85 16.43 -16.92
C ARG A 424 -9.99 17.04 -18.02
N PHE A 425 -10.57 17.88 -18.86
CA PHE A 425 -9.85 18.52 -19.95
C PHE A 425 -8.93 19.66 -19.46
N LEU A 426 -9.30 20.37 -18.39
CA LEU A 426 -8.55 21.54 -17.88
C LEU A 426 -7.08 21.25 -17.57
N ASN A 427 -6.71 19.98 -17.32
CA ASN A 427 -5.34 19.57 -17.01
C ASN A 427 -4.38 19.57 -18.22
N TRP A 428 -4.90 19.47 -19.45
CA TRP A 428 -4.08 19.29 -20.65
C TRP A 428 -4.46 20.18 -21.83
N ILE A 429 -5.60 20.87 -21.78
CA ILE A 429 -6.04 21.70 -22.91
C ILE A 429 -5.13 22.91 -23.14
N PRO A 430 -5.05 23.40 -24.40
CA PRO A 430 -4.38 24.66 -24.70
C PRO A 430 -4.96 25.81 -23.86
N LEU A 431 -4.07 26.59 -23.24
CA LEU A 431 -4.44 27.62 -22.26
C LEU A 431 -5.28 28.76 -22.87
N GLU A 432 -5.20 28.95 -24.19
CA GLU A 432 -5.99 29.92 -24.95
C GLU A 432 -7.49 29.68 -24.74
N TYR A 433 -7.93 28.42 -24.69
CA TYR A 433 -9.33 28.07 -24.44
C TYR A 433 -9.82 28.50 -23.04
N VAL A 434 -8.92 28.56 -22.05
CA VAL A 434 -9.27 28.97 -20.68
C VAL A 434 -9.27 30.49 -20.54
N PHE A 435 -8.25 31.17 -21.07
CA PHE A 435 -8.01 32.59 -20.77
C PHE A 435 -8.50 33.57 -21.85
N GLU A 436 -8.57 33.14 -23.12
CA GLU A 436 -8.99 34.00 -24.24
C GLU A 436 -10.48 33.88 -24.54
N THR A 437 -11.16 32.88 -23.96
CA THR A 437 -12.62 32.71 -24.10
C THR A 437 -13.37 33.27 -22.90
N GLU A 438 -14.70 33.24 -22.97
CA GLU A 438 -15.61 33.64 -21.87
C GLU A 438 -15.77 32.56 -20.79
N LEU A 439 -14.95 31.49 -20.79
CA LEU A 439 -15.11 30.34 -19.91
C LEU A 439 -15.14 30.73 -18.41
N ILE A 440 -14.19 31.56 -17.96
CA ILE A 440 -14.14 32.02 -16.56
C ILE A 440 -15.40 32.80 -16.19
N ASN A 441 -15.90 33.64 -17.10
CA ASN A 441 -17.11 34.43 -16.89
C ASN A 441 -18.36 33.55 -16.81
N VAL A 442 -18.44 32.53 -17.66
CA VAL A 442 -19.54 31.55 -17.65
C VAL A 442 -19.52 30.73 -16.36
N LEU A 443 -18.37 30.16 -15.96
CA LEU A 443 -18.25 29.36 -14.74
C LEU A 443 -18.61 30.17 -13.49
N THR A 444 -17.98 31.33 -13.30
CA THR A 444 -18.22 32.15 -12.12
C THR A 444 -19.60 32.81 -12.12
N GLY A 445 -20.07 33.31 -13.26
CA GLY A 445 -21.31 34.07 -13.35
C GLY A 445 -22.57 33.22 -13.43
N LYS A 446 -22.56 32.11 -14.19
CA LYS A 446 -23.75 31.31 -14.48
C LYS A 446 -23.93 30.13 -13.53
N PHE A 447 -22.85 29.48 -13.08
CA PHE A 447 -22.94 28.19 -12.41
C PHE A 447 -22.49 28.19 -10.94
N LEU A 448 -21.50 28.99 -10.56
CA LEU A 448 -20.91 28.95 -9.21
C LEU A 448 -21.92 29.19 -8.08
N ALA A 449 -22.87 30.10 -8.27
CA ALA A 449 -23.89 30.43 -7.26
C ALA A 449 -25.10 29.48 -7.26
N VAL A 450 -25.18 28.56 -8.22
CA VAL A 450 -26.33 27.67 -8.42
C VAL A 450 -26.06 26.35 -7.67
N PRO A 451 -26.87 25.97 -6.65
CA PRO A 451 -26.50 24.88 -5.74
C PRO A 451 -26.15 23.53 -6.39
N PRO A 452 -26.90 23.04 -7.40
CA PRO A 452 -26.55 21.79 -8.08
C PRO A 452 -25.20 21.79 -8.81
N PHE A 453 -24.68 22.96 -9.19
CA PHE A 453 -23.47 23.07 -10.02
C PHE A 453 -22.27 23.63 -9.27
N ARG A 454 -22.48 24.22 -8.09
CA ARG A 454 -21.46 24.97 -7.35
C ARG A 454 -20.20 24.14 -7.07
N ASN A 455 -20.35 22.86 -6.74
CA ASN A 455 -19.25 21.97 -6.39
C ASN A 455 -18.40 21.62 -7.61
N ALA A 456 -19.03 21.17 -8.70
CA ALA A 456 -18.35 20.88 -9.96
C ALA A 456 -17.67 22.13 -10.54
N THR A 457 -18.36 23.27 -10.49
CA THR A 457 -17.81 24.56 -10.94
C THR A 457 -16.59 24.96 -10.14
N LEU A 458 -16.66 24.90 -8.80
CA LEU A 458 -15.55 25.28 -7.94
C LEU A 458 -14.34 24.37 -8.12
N LYS A 459 -14.54 23.07 -8.35
CA LYS A 459 -13.46 22.15 -8.75
C LYS A 459 -12.80 22.60 -10.05
N CYS A 460 -13.56 22.99 -11.08
CA CYS A 460 -12.99 23.54 -12.32
C CYS A 460 -12.16 24.80 -12.07
N LEU A 461 -12.65 25.73 -11.23
CA LEU A 461 -11.91 26.94 -10.88
C LEU A 461 -10.63 26.63 -10.10
N THR A 462 -10.63 25.59 -9.27
CA THR A 462 -9.45 25.10 -8.55
C THR A 462 -8.39 24.54 -9.49
N GLU A 463 -8.77 23.80 -10.54
CA GLU A 463 -7.80 23.33 -11.56
C GLU A 463 -7.25 24.47 -12.42
N ILE A 464 -8.02 25.54 -12.62
CA ILE A 464 -7.55 26.75 -13.32
C ILE A 464 -6.59 27.57 -12.44
N ALA A 465 -6.80 27.57 -11.11
CA ALA A 465 -6.07 28.40 -10.16
C ALA A 465 -4.54 28.24 -10.14
N PRO A 466 -3.92 27.05 -10.31
CA PRO A 466 -2.48 26.90 -10.30
C PRO A 466 -1.79 27.14 -11.66
N LEU A 467 -2.56 27.29 -12.75
CA LEU A 467 -2.03 27.39 -14.11
C LEU A 467 -1.07 28.57 -14.27
N THR A 468 -0.02 28.40 -15.07
CA THR A 468 0.92 29.47 -15.42
C THR A 468 0.96 29.66 -16.92
N THR A 469 0.67 30.88 -17.40
CA THR A 469 0.75 31.19 -18.83
C THR A 469 2.12 31.79 -19.18
N PRO A 470 2.67 31.48 -20.37
CA PRO A 470 3.90 32.09 -20.88
C PRO A 470 3.70 33.51 -21.43
N PHE A 471 2.45 33.98 -21.59
CA PHE A 471 2.11 35.28 -22.20
C PHE A 471 2.02 36.40 -21.15
N THR A 472 2.97 37.33 -21.19
CA THR A 472 3.29 38.26 -20.09
C THR A 472 2.46 39.55 -19.99
N GLU A 473 1.63 39.93 -20.97
CA GLU A 473 0.94 41.24 -20.96
C GLU A 473 -0.54 41.22 -20.52
N TYR A 474 -1.28 40.10 -20.67
CA TYR A 474 -2.71 40.01 -20.34
C TYR A 474 -3.03 39.06 -19.16
N CYS A 475 -2.03 38.36 -18.65
CA CYS A 475 -2.19 37.30 -17.65
C CYS A 475 -2.64 37.80 -16.26
N PRO A 476 -2.10 38.90 -15.69
CA PRO A 476 -2.51 39.38 -14.38
C PRO A 476 -4.00 39.69 -14.27
N THR A 477 -4.58 40.27 -15.33
CA THR A 477 -5.97 40.74 -15.32
C THR A 477 -6.96 39.60 -15.31
N LYS A 478 -6.68 38.49 -16.00
CA LYS A 478 -7.56 37.31 -16.05
C LYS A 478 -7.59 36.54 -14.73
N PHE A 479 -6.45 36.36 -14.06
CA PHE A 479 -6.42 35.76 -12.72
C PHE A 479 -7.05 36.66 -11.66
N LEU A 480 -6.83 37.98 -11.73
CA LEU A 480 -7.52 38.94 -10.88
C LEU A 480 -9.04 38.93 -11.12
N GLN A 481 -9.48 38.81 -12.37
CA GLN A 481 -10.89 38.67 -12.74
C GLN A 481 -11.49 37.38 -12.16
N LEU A 482 -10.83 36.23 -12.36
CA LEU A 482 -11.22 34.94 -11.80
C LEU A 482 -11.43 35.03 -10.28
N PHE A 483 -10.45 35.57 -9.55
CA PHE A 483 -10.50 35.69 -8.10
C PHE A 483 -11.58 36.68 -7.65
N SER A 484 -11.66 37.84 -8.29
CA SER A 484 -12.65 38.89 -7.97
C SER A 484 -14.08 38.40 -8.18
N GLN A 485 -14.35 37.72 -9.31
CA GLN A 485 -15.69 37.21 -9.61
C GLN A 485 -16.08 36.09 -8.66
N THR A 486 -15.16 35.16 -8.37
CA THR A 486 -15.38 34.06 -7.43
C THR A 486 -15.71 34.59 -6.04
N LEU A 487 -14.93 35.55 -5.52
CA LEU A 487 -15.20 36.18 -4.21
C LEU A 487 -16.52 36.98 -4.19
N SER A 488 -16.91 37.59 -5.31
CA SER A 488 -18.18 38.31 -5.42
C SER A 488 -19.37 37.37 -5.27
N GLN A 489 -19.33 36.20 -5.92
CA GLN A 489 -20.35 35.16 -5.77
C GLN A 489 -20.34 34.55 -4.37
N LEU A 490 -19.16 34.35 -3.78
CA LEU A 490 -19.02 33.87 -2.40
C LEU A 490 -19.68 34.78 -1.38
N LYS A 491 -19.62 36.10 -1.57
CA LYS A 491 -20.32 37.06 -0.71
C LYS A 491 -21.83 36.88 -0.69
N VAL A 492 -22.42 36.43 -1.81
CA VAL A 492 -23.85 36.14 -1.90
C VAL A 492 -24.17 34.81 -1.22
N MET A 493 -23.33 33.79 -1.43
CA MET A 493 -23.54 32.44 -0.91
C MET A 493 -23.24 32.30 0.60
N ILE A 494 -22.19 32.96 1.08
CA ILE A 494 -21.66 32.88 2.45
C ILE A 494 -21.42 34.31 2.93
N PRO A 495 -22.43 35.00 3.49
CA PRO A 495 -22.24 36.35 4.01
C PRO A 495 -21.33 36.35 5.25
N LEU A 496 -20.49 37.39 5.38
CA LEU A 496 -19.38 37.44 6.35
C LEU A 496 -19.70 37.66 7.86
N PRO A 497 -20.94 37.51 8.38
CA PRO A 497 -21.14 37.20 9.81
C PRO A 497 -21.53 35.73 10.08
N ILE A 498 -21.52 34.85 9.06
CA ILE A 498 -21.96 33.46 9.23
C ILE A 498 -20.98 32.62 10.05
N ASN A 499 -21.50 31.83 10.97
CA ASN A 499 -20.71 30.82 11.70
C ASN A 499 -20.58 29.57 10.82
N ILE A 500 -19.43 29.42 10.15
CA ILE A 500 -19.17 28.30 9.22
C ILE A 500 -19.19 26.96 9.94
N ARG A 501 -18.77 26.87 11.22
CA ARG A 501 -18.86 25.63 12.01
C ARG A 501 -20.30 25.19 12.19
N ASP A 502 -21.18 26.12 12.56
CA ASP A 502 -22.61 25.83 12.69
C ASP A 502 -23.21 25.48 11.33
N ALA A 503 -22.86 26.20 10.27
CA ALA A 503 -23.33 25.94 8.91
C ALA A 503 -22.87 24.56 8.39
N PHE A 504 -21.63 24.16 8.70
CA PHE A 504 -21.08 22.84 8.36
C PHE A 504 -21.79 21.73 9.16
N SER A 505 -21.95 21.91 10.47
CA SER A 505 -22.61 20.92 11.35
C SER A 505 -24.09 20.69 11.07
N ARG A 506 -24.76 21.67 10.43
CA ARG A 506 -26.18 21.62 10.07
C ARG A 506 -26.41 21.43 8.57
N GLY A 507 -25.34 21.45 7.77
CA GLY A 507 -25.38 21.30 6.31
C GLY A 507 -25.38 19.82 5.92
N GLY A 508 -26.01 19.51 4.78
CA GLY A 508 -25.92 18.19 4.17
C GLY A 508 -24.55 17.97 3.52
N ASP A 509 -24.37 16.81 2.89
CA ASP A 509 -23.09 16.39 2.31
C ASP A 509 -22.60 17.38 1.22
N ASP A 510 -23.52 17.92 0.40
CA ASP A 510 -23.19 18.90 -0.63
C ASP A 510 -22.67 20.24 -0.09
N GLU A 511 -23.23 20.74 1.01
CA GLU A 511 -22.76 21.96 1.66
C GLU A 511 -21.42 21.77 2.36
N GLN A 512 -21.21 20.61 2.99
CA GLN A 512 -19.92 20.25 3.58
C GLN A 512 -18.84 20.14 2.51
N GLN A 513 -19.14 19.45 1.41
CA GLN A 513 -18.25 19.33 0.25
C GLN A 513 -17.93 20.69 -0.37
N PHE A 514 -18.90 21.61 -0.41
CA PHE A 514 -18.67 22.97 -0.90
C PHE A 514 -17.66 23.73 -0.04
N ILE A 515 -17.78 23.63 1.29
CA ILE A 515 -16.84 24.27 2.23
C ILE A 515 -15.42 23.70 2.06
N GLN A 516 -15.29 22.40 1.84
CA GLN A 516 -13.98 21.76 1.55
C GLN A 516 -13.40 22.22 0.20
N ASN A 517 -14.20 22.18 -0.87
CA ASN A 517 -13.78 22.65 -2.19
C ASN A 517 -13.38 24.13 -2.17
N LEU A 518 -14.03 24.94 -1.33
CA LEU A 518 -13.70 26.35 -1.14
C LEU A 518 -12.36 26.55 -0.43
N ALA A 519 -12.06 25.76 0.60
CA ALA A 519 -10.74 25.78 1.23
C ALA A 519 -9.63 25.42 0.23
N LEU A 520 -9.86 24.39 -0.60
CA LEU A 520 -8.94 23.96 -1.65
C LEU A 520 -8.72 25.05 -2.69
N PHE A 521 -9.79 25.68 -3.18
CA PHE A 521 -9.68 26.78 -4.14
C PHE A 521 -8.88 27.96 -3.56
N LEU A 522 -9.26 28.45 -2.37
CA LEU A 522 -8.63 29.63 -1.77
C LEU A 522 -7.16 29.39 -1.45
N SER A 523 -6.83 28.23 -0.87
CA SER A 523 -5.45 27.87 -0.57
C SER A 523 -4.60 27.70 -1.83
N THR A 524 -5.11 27.00 -2.85
CA THR A 524 -4.41 26.79 -4.12
C THR A 524 -4.16 28.11 -4.86
N PHE A 525 -5.19 28.94 -4.97
CA PHE A 525 -5.09 30.23 -5.65
C PHE A 525 -4.13 31.18 -4.93
N LEU A 526 -4.29 31.36 -3.62
CA LEU A 526 -3.44 32.29 -2.85
C LEU A 526 -2.00 31.82 -2.81
N LYS A 527 -1.73 30.52 -2.62
CA LYS A 527 -0.37 29.97 -2.65
C LYS A 527 0.38 30.30 -3.95
N LYS A 528 -0.34 30.38 -5.07
CA LYS A 528 0.25 30.67 -6.39
C LYS A 528 0.28 32.16 -6.74
N HIS A 529 -0.77 32.91 -6.39
CA HIS A 529 -1.04 34.25 -6.92
C HIS A 529 -1.16 35.34 -5.85
N GLU A 530 -0.84 35.08 -4.58
CA GLU A 530 -0.90 36.09 -3.50
C GLU A 530 -0.18 37.39 -3.86
N SER A 531 1.07 37.32 -4.33
CA SER A 531 1.86 38.51 -4.68
C SER A 531 1.21 39.37 -5.77
N LEU A 532 0.51 38.72 -6.71
CA LEU A 532 -0.26 39.37 -7.77
C LEU A 532 -1.48 40.08 -7.18
N VAL A 533 -2.28 39.38 -6.37
CA VAL A 533 -3.49 39.96 -5.76
C VAL A 533 -3.13 41.04 -4.75
N GLY A 534 -2.10 40.85 -3.94
CA GLY A 534 -1.64 41.85 -2.97
C GLY A 534 -1.16 43.14 -3.62
N ARG A 535 -0.52 43.05 -4.80
CA ARG A 535 -0.03 44.22 -5.54
C ARG A 535 -1.15 45.01 -6.22
N TYR A 536 -2.13 44.33 -6.81
CA TYR A 536 -3.13 44.97 -7.68
C TYR A 536 -4.54 45.07 -7.08
N ALA A 537 -4.88 44.26 -6.08
CA ALA A 537 -6.20 44.20 -5.44
C ALA A 537 -6.13 43.75 -3.95
N PRO A 538 -5.46 44.52 -3.07
CA PRO A 538 -5.25 44.13 -1.67
C PRO A 538 -6.55 43.90 -0.88
N ASP A 539 -7.63 44.62 -1.21
CA ASP A 539 -8.95 44.42 -0.59
C ASP A 539 -9.55 43.03 -0.88
N LEU A 540 -9.24 42.44 -2.05
CA LEU A 540 -9.67 41.10 -2.41
C LEU A 540 -8.83 40.04 -1.70
N LEU A 541 -7.52 40.28 -1.56
CA LEU A 541 -6.63 39.43 -0.78
C LEU A 541 -7.12 39.30 0.67
N PHE A 542 -7.42 40.44 1.31
CA PHE A 542 -7.95 40.45 2.68
C PHE A 542 -9.25 39.65 2.81
N LYS A 543 -10.19 39.80 1.87
CA LYS A 543 -11.45 39.04 1.87
C LYS A 543 -11.23 37.54 1.67
N GLY A 544 -10.32 37.16 0.77
CA GLY A 544 -9.96 35.76 0.54
C GLY A 544 -9.36 35.11 1.80
N LEU A 545 -8.44 35.81 2.46
CA LEU A 545 -7.85 35.39 3.73
C LEU A 545 -8.90 35.32 4.85
N GLN A 546 -9.85 36.26 4.88
CA GLN A 546 -10.96 36.25 5.83
C GLN A 546 -11.86 35.02 5.67
N TYR A 547 -12.22 34.63 4.43
CA TYR A 547 -12.95 33.40 4.18
C TYR A 547 -12.15 32.16 4.58
N LEU A 548 -10.85 32.10 4.26
CA LEU A 548 -9.99 30.99 4.65
C LEU A 548 -9.92 30.85 6.17
N ALA A 549 -9.73 31.96 6.88
CA ALA A 549 -9.72 32.00 8.35
C ALA A 549 -11.04 31.55 9.00
N LEU A 550 -12.18 31.76 8.33
CA LEU A 550 -13.49 31.29 8.80
C LEU A 550 -13.70 29.78 8.58
N ILE A 551 -13.05 29.17 7.58
CA ILE A 551 -13.27 27.77 7.17
C ILE A 551 -12.42 26.79 7.98
N SER A 552 -11.18 27.14 8.30
CA SER A 552 -10.26 26.28 9.04
C SER A 552 -10.33 26.57 10.55
N GLU A 553 -10.34 25.52 11.40
CA GLU A 553 -10.26 25.69 12.86
C GLU A 553 -9.07 26.59 13.20
N LEU A 554 -9.38 27.78 13.73
CA LEU A 554 -8.57 29.00 13.69
C LEU A 554 -7.07 28.80 13.94
N CYS A 555 -6.67 27.89 14.84
CA CYS A 555 -5.27 27.72 15.23
C CYS A 555 -4.45 26.84 14.28
N TRP A 556 -5.07 25.84 13.64
CA TRP A 556 -4.41 25.01 12.61
C TRP A 556 -4.21 25.83 11.34
N ALA A 557 -5.20 26.66 10.99
CA ALA A 557 -5.15 27.65 9.93
C ALA A 557 -4.00 28.65 10.11
N ILE A 558 -3.94 29.29 11.28
CA ILE A 558 -2.97 30.34 11.58
C ILE A 558 -1.56 29.74 11.69
N GLY A 559 -1.43 28.53 12.26
CA GLY A 559 -0.15 27.80 12.25
C GLY A 559 0.32 27.44 10.84
N SER A 560 -0.60 27.04 9.95
CA SER A 560 -0.27 26.66 8.57
C SER A 560 0.15 27.83 7.65
N ILE A 561 -0.12 29.07 8.07
CA ILE A 561 0.27 30.29 7.34
C ILE A 561 1.45 31.03 8.02
N SER A 562 2.07 30.44 9.04
CA SER A 562 3.26 31.01 9.70
C SER A 562 4.41 31.14 8.70
N GLY A 563 5.01 32.33 8.62
CA GLY A 563 6.04 32.70 7.64
C GLY A 563 5.52 33.09 6.25
N ALA A 564 4.20 33.12 6.04
CA ALA A 564 3.58 33.60 4.79
C ALA A 564 3.36 35.12 4.79
N MET A 565 3.35 35.76 5.97
CA MET A 565 3.25 37.22 6.13
C MET A 565 4.64 37.85 6.30
N ASN A 566 4.73 39.16 6.08
CA ASN A 566 5.90 39.98 6.40
C ASN A 566 5.97 40.27 7.92
N ASP A 567 7.19 40.30 8.49
CA ASP A 567 7.45 40.45 9.93
C ASP A 567 6.67 41.61 10.62
N ASN A 568 6.38 42.69 9.90
CA ASN A 568 5.69 43.87 10.44
C ASN A 568 4.18 43.67 10.66
N ASP A 569 3.53 42.80 9.88
CA ASP A 569 2.09 42.57 9.92
C ASP A 569 1.75 41.22 10.58
N GLU A 570 2.65 40.24 10.47
CA GLU A 570 2.51 38.93 11.10
C GLU A 570 2.54 39.02 12.64
N LEU A 571 3.47 39.82 13.17
CA LEU A 571 3.73 39.91 14.61
C LEU A 571 2.53 40.48 15.40
N PRO A 572 1.88 41.59 15.01
CA PRO A 572 0.67 42.08 15.69
C PRO A 572 -0.52 41.13 15.57
N PHE A 573 -0.66 40.43 14.45
CA PHE A 573 -1.73 39.47 14.22
C PHE A 573 -1.61 38.26 15.14
N ILE A 574 -0.42 37.64 15.20
CA ILE A 574 -0.14 36.52 16.11
C ILE A 574 -0.29 36.93 17.56
N LEU A 575 0.18 38.13 17.94
CA LEU A 575 0.09 38.63 19.32
C LEU A 575 -1.36 38.74 19.80
N ASN A 576 -2.25 39.30 18.97
CA ASN A 576 -3.68 39.42 19.32
C ASN A 576 -4.32 38.03 19.49
N VAL A 577 -4.02 37.10 18.58
CA VAL A 577 -4.55 35.72 18.64
C VAL A 577 -4.01 34.97 19.87
N MET A 578 -2.72 35.13 20.19
CA MET A 578 -2.11 34.53 21.38
C MET A 578 -2.68 35.11 22.68
N GLU A 579 -2.93 36.42 22.75
CA GLU A 579 -3.51 37.07 23.91
C GLU A 579 -4.95 36.58 24.17
N ASP A 580 -5.77 36.51 23.11
CA ASP A 580 -7.14 36.00 23.18
C ASP A 580 -7.18 34.51 23.60
N LEU A 581 -6.32 33.67 23.01
CA LEU A 581 -6.23 32.26 23.39
C LEU A 581 -5.69 32.06 24.82
N PHE A 582 -4.75 32.89 25.27
CA PHE A 582 -4.24 32.85 26.64
C PHE A 582 -5.33 33.18 27.65
N VAL A 583 -6.13 34.23 27.40
CA VAL A 583 -7.27 34.62 28.23
C VAL A 583 -8.32 33.50 28.29
N LEU A 584 -8.64 32.88 27.14
CA LEU A 584 -9.56 31.76 27.05
C LEU A 584 -9.04 30.49 27.77
N SER A 585 -7.73 30.24 27.71
CA SER A 585 -7.09 29.11 28.39
C SER A 585 -6.95 29.27 29.91
N SER A 586 -6.98 30.51 30.41
CA SER A 586 -6.77 30.89 31.82
C SER A 586 -8.06 31.07 32.63
N GLN A 587 -9.24 30.83 32.04
CA GLN A 587 -10.51 30.97 32.74
C GLN A 587 -10.67 29.90 33.83
N LYS A 588 -10.76 30.32 35.10
CA LYS A 588 -10.93 29.42 36.26
C LYS A 588 -12.22 28.61 36.12
N LYS A 589 -12.14 27.30 36.42
CA LYS A 589 -13.23 26.29 36.54
C LYS A 589 -14.58 26.84 37.03
N LYS A 590 -15.34 27.54 36.18
CA LYS A 590 -16.70 28.00 36.46
C LYS A 590 -17.69 27.71 35.33
N VAL A 591 -17.30 26.91 34.34
CA VAL A 591 -18.17 26.53 33.23
C VAL A 591 -18.27 25.01 33.19
N LYS A 592 -19.48 24.52 32.87
CA LYS A 592 -19.86 23.10 32.70
C LYS A 592 -19.05 22.34 31.64
N ASP A 593 -18.01 22.93 31.05
CA ASP A 593 -17.31 22.41 29.89
C ASP A 593 -15.77 22.44 30.10
N ALA A 594 -15.29 21.51 30.92
CA ALA A 594 -13.86 21.31 31.16
C ALA A 594 -13.09 20.88 29.90
N LYS A 595 -13.79 20.33 28.88
CA LYS A 595 -13.18 19.89 27.62
C LYS A 595 -12.82 21.07 26.71
N GLY A 596 -13.64 22.13 26.70
CA GLY A 596 -13.35 23.35 25.94
C GLY A 596 -12.06 24.05 26.37
N VAL A 597 -11.82 24.17 27.69
CA VAL A 597 -10.60 24.81 28.22
C VAL A 597 -9.33 24.05 27.83
N VAL A 598 -9.36 22.71 27.81
CA VAL A 598 -8.20 21.92 27.38
C VAL A 598 -7.96 22.05 25.88
N ARG A 599 -9.01 22.12 25.06
CA ARG A 599 -8.87 22.42 23.61
C ARG A 599 -8.22 23.78 23.35
N PHE A 600 -8.57 24.82 24.11
CA PHE A 600 -7.91 26.12 23.99
C PHE A 600 -6.46 26.11 24.45
N LYS A 601 -6.12 25.32 25.48
CA LYS A 601 -4.73 25.12 25.93
C LYS A 601 -3.88 24.42 24.85
N ILE A 602 -4.41 23.36 24.24
CA ILE A 602 -3.76 22.65 23.12
C ILE A 602 -3.55 23.58 21.94
N ALA A 603 -4.59 24.32 21.55
CA ALA A 603 -4.56 25.23 20.42
C ALA A 603 -3.55 26.38 20.62
N PHE A 604 -3.47 26.92 21.84
CA PHE A 604 -2.45 27.90 22.24
C PHE A 604 -1.03 27.30 22.15
N MET A 605 -0.82 26.09 22.68
CA MET A 605 0.47 25.40 22.62
C MET A 605 0.93 25.13 21.19
N TYR A 606 0.04 24.64 20.33
CA TYR A 606 0.30 24.43 18.91
C TYR A 606 0.67 25.74 18.21
N LEU A 607 -0.14 26.79 18.36
CA LEU A 607 0.10 28.07 17.70
C LEU A 607 1.43 28.71 18.13
N VAL A 608 1.78 28.63 19.42
CA VAL A 608 3.06 29.12 19.94
C VAL A 608 4.24 28.27 19.42
N SER A 609 4.07 26.95 19.28
CA SER A 609 5.11 26.06 18.74
C SER A 609 5.47 26.35 17.27
N GLN A 610 4.51 26.79 16.45
CA GLN A 610 4.74 27.08 15.04
C GLN A 610 5.44 28.44 14.82
N ASN A 611 5.46 29.33 15.82
CA ASN A 611 5.97 30.69 15.71
C ASN A 611 7.28 30.89 16.50
N LEU A 612 8.31 30.10 16.17
CA LEU A 612 9.59 30.08 16.90
C LEU A 612 10.37 31.41 16.86
N GLN A 613 10.24 32.18 15.78
CA GLN A 613 10.90 33.49 15.64
C GLN A 613 10.34 34.52 16.64
N PHE A 614 9.04 34.45 16.92
CA PHE A 614 8.38 35.26 17.94
C PHE A 614 8.90 34.95 19.35
N LEU A 615 8.99 33.66 19.71
CA LEU A 615 9.52 33.24 21.02
C LEU A 615 10.97 33.70 21.24
N ARG A 616 11.78 33.74 20.18
CA ARG A 616 13.16 34.27 20.22
C ARG A 616 13.18 35.79 20.42
N ALA A 617 12.25 36.53 19.82
CA ALA A 617 12.16 37.99 19.95
C ALA A 617 11.58 38.44 21.31
N HIS A 618 10.80 37.60 21.99
CA HIS A 618 10.08 37.95 23.23
C HIS A 618 10.43 37.03 24.42
N PRO A 619 11.63 37.17 25.03
CA PRO A 619 12.11 36.25 26.07
C PRO A 619 11.23 36.22 27.32
N ARG A 620 10.53 37.32 27.66
CA ARG A 620 9.58 37.35 28.80
C ARG A 620 8.35 36.46 28.56
N PHE A 621 7.85 36.42 27.33
CA PHE A 621 6.70 35.60 26.95
C PHE A 621 7.09 34.12 26.92
N LEU A 622 8.30 33.81 26.43
CA LEU A 622 8.86 32.47 26.46
C LEU A 622 8.91 31.88 27.89
N ILE A 623 9.22 32.69 28.92
CA ILE A 623 9.19 32.26 30.33
C ILE A 623 7.79 31.81 30.74
N ILE A 624 6.78 32.62 30.40
CA ILE A 624 5.39 32.37 30.77
C ILE A 624 4.88 31.12 30.06
N PHE A 625 5.23 30.98 28.78
CA PHE A 625 4.88 29.81 27.98
C PHE A 625 5.50 28.52 28.52
N VAL A 626 6.81 28.51 28.81
CA VAL A 626 7.50 27.34 29.39
C VAL A 626 6.90 26.96 30.76
N LYS A 627 6.55 27.94 31.60
CA LYS A 627 5.85 27.67 32.87
C LYS A 627 4.47 27.05 32.64
N LEU A 628 3.72 27.54 31.65
CA LEU A 628 2.44 26.99 31.26
C LEU A 628 2.57 25.55 30.73
N LEU A 629 3.62 25.24 29.96
CA LEU A 629 3.93 23.87 29.53
C LEU A 629 4.09 22.95 30.74
N PHE A 630 4.89 23.34 31.73
CA PHE A 630 5.10 22.55 32.95
C PHE A 630 3.85 22.39 33.80
N ASP A 631 3.05 23.46 33.98
CA ASP A 631 1.80 23.38 34.72
C ASP A 631 0.77 22.45 34.04
N ASN A 632 0.90 22.23 32.73
CA ASN A 632 0.06 21.33 31.96
C ASN A 632 0.61 19.88 31.88
N MET A 633 1.86 19.62 32.29
CA MET A 633 2.38 18.25 32.36
C MET A 633 1.65 17.38 33.39
N HIS A 634 0.98 18.00 34.36
CA HIS A 634 0.12 17.34 35.36
C HIS A 634 -1.31 17.08 34.87
N LEU A 635 -1.67 17.46 33.63
CA LEU A 635 -3.00 17.21 33.08
C LEU A 635 -3.11 15.77 32.57
N THR A 636 -4.15 15.07 32.98
CA THR A 636 -4.40 13.65 32.67
C THR A 636 -4.92 13.39 31.23
N GLN A 637 -4.94 14.37 30.33
CA GLN A 637 -5.42 14.19 28.96
C GLN A 637 -4.28 13.83 28.02
N GLU A 638 -4.42 12.67 27.38
CA GLU A 638 -3.52 12.11 26.36
C GLU A 638 -3.32 13.11 25.20
N GLY A 639 -2.07 13.41 24.84
CA GLY A 639 -1.69 14.38 23.79
C GLY A 639 -1.27 15.78 24.27
N VAL A 640 -1.71 16.25 25.45
CA VAL A 640 -1.28 17.57 25.99
C VAL A 640 0.17 17.51 26.47
N GLN A 641 0.51 16.42 27.16
CA GLN A 641 1.85 16.16 27.67
C GLN A 641 2.87 15.95 26.54
N ASP A 642 2.46 15.32 25.44
CA ASP A 642 3.31 15.06 24.27
C ASP A 642 3.66 16.37 23.56
N MET A 643 2.65 17.20 23.25
CA MET A 643 2.87 18.54 22.68
C MET A 643 3.71 19.46 23.58
N ALA A 644 3.60 19.31 24.92
CA ALA A 644 4.42 20.08 25.85
C ALA A 644 5.90 19.70 25.81
N CYS A 645 6.20 18.41 25.68
CA CYS A 645 7.57 17.92 25.59
C CYS A 645 8.26 18.37 24.29
N ASP A 646 7.53 18.43 23.17
CA ASP A 646 8.06 18.81 21.86
C ASP A 646 8.40 20.31 21.72
N THR A 647 7.92 21.18 22.62
CA THR A 647 7.95 22.65 22.46
C THR A 647 8.96 23.39 23.38
N LEU A 648 9.83 22.68 24.11
CA LEU A 648 10.74 23.31 25.08
C LEU A 648 11.90 24.11 24.42
N HIS A 649 12.24 25.30 24.95
CA HIS A 649 13.30 26.16 24.42
C HIS A 649 14.23 26.77 25.49
N ARG A 650 15.40 27.26 25.05
CA ARG A 650 16.69 27.44 25.78
C ARG A 650 16.75 28.20 27.13
N PRO A 651 15.98 29.26 27.49
CA PRO A 651 16.39 30.15 28.59
C PRO A 651 16.17 29.64 30.04
N PHE A 652 15.82 28.37 30.28
CA PHE A 652 15.37 27.87 31.61
C PHE A 652 16.06 26.61 32.12
N ILE A 653 17.18 26.19 31.53
CA ILE A 653 17.81 24.88 31.83
C ILE A 653 18.04 24.69 33.35
N GLU A 654 18.56 25.69 34.06
CA GLU A 654 18.83 25.55 35.49
C GLU A 654 17.57 25.33 36.35
N GLU A 655 16.47 26.02 36.06
CA GLU A 655 15.20 25.85 36.77
C GLU A 655 14.62 24.46 36.49
N ILE A 656 14.69 24.02 35.23
CA ILE A 656 14.22 22.71 34.78
C ILE A 656 14.98 21.59 35.49
N LEU A 657 16.31 21.64 35.48
CA LEU A 657 17.14 20.63 36.12
C LEU A 657 16.97 20.60 37.64
N THR A 658 16.65 21.73 38.27
CA THR A 658 16.35 21.80 39.72
C THR A 658 15.00 21.18 40.06
N ARG A 659 14.00 21.34 39.19
CA ARG A 659 12.63 20.85 39.39
C ARG A 659 12.36 19.51 38.70
N LEU A 660 13.38 18.89 38.10
CA LEU A 660 13.26 17.70 37.27
C LEU A 660 12.39 16.58 37.90
N PRO A 661 12.58 16.18 39.18
CA PRO A 661 11.76 15.12 39.78
C PRO A 661 10.28 15.47 39.89
N THR A 662 9.96 16.76 40.09
CA THR A 662 8.57 17.24 40.20
C THR A 662 7.89 17.41 38.85
N ILE A 663 8.65 17.65 37.78
CA ILE A 663 8.10 17.84 36.43
C ILE A 663 7.71 16.49 35.82
N ILE A 664 8.55 15.47 36.01
CA ILE A 664 8.38 14.17 35.33
C ILE A 664 7.53 13.16 36.11
N CYS A 665 7.07 13.47 37.33
CA CYS A 665 6.45 12.48 38.23
C CYS A 665 5.15 11.88 37.70
N ASP A 666 4.40 12.62 36.88
CA ASP A 666 3.11 12.22 36.32
C ASP A 666 3.21 11.79 34.85
N LEU A 667 4.44 11.74 34.29
CA LEU A 667 4.71 11.38 32.91
C LEU A 667 4.87 9.87 32.76
N THR A 668 4.38 9.33 31.64
CA THR A 668 4.64 7.94 31.23
C THR A 668 6.10 7.77 30.80
N PRO A 669 6.67 6.54 30.79
CA PRO A 669 8.06 6.32 30.38
C PRO A 669 8.42 6.91 29.01
N GLY A 670 7.53 6.80 28.01
CA GLY A 670 7.73 7.39 26.69
C GLY A 670 7.75 8.93 26.71
N GLN A 671 6.96 9.56 27.56
CA GLN A 671 6.97 11.02 27.74
C GLN A 671 8.22 11.50 28.47
N VAL A 672 8.68 10.76 29.48
CA VAL A 672 9.96 11.03 30.15
C VAL A 672 11.09 11.00 29.12
N GLN A 673 11.12 10.01 28.24
CA GLN A 673 12.10 9.91 27.16
C GLN A 673 12.09 11.12 26.22
N THR A 674 10.92 11.55 25.73
CA THR A 674 10.79 12.75 24.89
C THR A 674 11.23 14.01 25.63
N PHE A 675 10.89 14.13 26.92
CA PHE A 675 11.34 15.23 27.78
C PHE A 675 12.88 15.30 27.88
N TYR A 676 13.54 14.17 28.12
CA TYR A 676 15.01 14.11 28.16
C TYR A 676 15.64 14.46 26.81
N GLU A 677 15.02 14.05 25.69
CA GLU A 677 15.46 14.45 24.34
C GLU A 677 15.41 15.98 24.19
N ALA A 678 14.29 16.61 24.55
CA ALA A 678 14.08 18.05 24.44
C ALA A 678 15.06 18.85 25.33
N VAL A 679 15.25 18.45 26.59
CA VAL A 679 16.24 19.10 27.47
C VAL A 679 17.67 18.89 26.97
N GLY A 680 17.98 17.73 26.40
CA GLY A 680 19.28 17.49 25.75
C GLY A 680 19.55 18.43 24.57
N HIS A 681 18.54 18.77 23.76
CA HIS A 681 18.68 19.80 22.71
C HIS A 681 18.98 21.19 23.30
N MET A 682 18.40 21.52 24.45
CA MET A 682 18.68 22.79 25.13
C MET A 682 20.14 22.82 25.62
N ILE A 683 20.60 21.75 26.27
CA ILE A 683 21.98 21.63 26.79
C ILE A 683 23.01 21.59 25.65
N SER A 684 22.72 20.93 24.53
CA SER A 684 23.61 20.90 23.35
C SER A 684 23.94 22.29 22.82
N GLY A 685 23.09 23.27 23.12
CA GLY A 685 23.23 24.65 22.73
C GLY A 685 24.10 25.52 23.63
N GLU A 686 24.56 25.01 24.78
CA GLU A 686 25.41 25.75 25.72
C GLU A 686 26.84 25.85 25.19
N GLU A 687 27.39 27.07 25.19
CA GLU A 687 28.71 27.38 24.61
C GLU A 687 29.83 27.07 25.61
N ASP A 688 29.58 27.24 26.91
CA ASP A 688 30.57 26.94 27.95
C ASP A 688 30.59 25.42 28.25
N ASN A 689 31.72 24.78 27.92
CA ASN A 689 31.91 23.35 28.12
C ASN A 689 31.74 22.91 29.58
N LEU A 690 32.23 23.68 30.56
CA LEU A 690 32.16 23.33 31.98
C LEU A 690 30.72 23.39 32.49
N VAL A 691 29.99 24.43 32.08
CA VAL A 691 28.57 24.60 32.44
C VAL A 691 27.73 23.52 31.77
N ARG A 692 28.00 23.22 30.50
CA ARG A 692 27.32 22.16 29.75
C ARG A 692 27.52 20.80 30.40
N ASP A 693 28.75 20.46 30.78
CA ASP A 693 29.05 19.18 31.44
C ASP A 693 28.34 19.07 32.79
N ASN A 694 28.26 20.17 33.57
CA ASN A 694 27.48 20.21 34.80
C ASN A 694 25.97 20.00 34.54
N PHE A 695 25.42 20.57 33.46
CA PHE A 695 24.03 20.35 33.09
C PHE A 695 23.75 18.91 32.65
N ILE A 696 24.67 18.28 31.91
CA ILE A 696 24.57 16.86 31.55
C ILE A 696 24.55 15.99 32.81
N GLU A 697 25.47 16.24 33.75
CA GLU A 697 25.53 15.49 35.02
C GLU A 697 24.22 15.61 35.82
N ARG A 698 23.66 16.83 35.90
CA ARG A 698 22.39 17.08 36.60
C ARG A 698 21.19 16.47 35.87
N LEU A 699 21.14 16.51 34.54
CA LEU A 699 20.10 15.88 33.74
C LEU A 699 20.10 14.36 33.97
N MET A 700 21.28 13.74 33.94
CA MET A 700 21.44 12.30 34.03
C MET A 700 21.47 11.78 35.48
N ALA A 701 21.36 12.65 36.49
CA ALA A 701 21.46 12.26 37.89
C ALA A 701 20.43 11.21 38.33
N LEU A 702 19.16 11.34 37.90
CA LEU A 702 18.10 10.38 38.26
C LEU A 702 18.32 9.00 37.59
N PRO A 703 18.52 8.90 36.26
CA PRO A 703 18.87 7.64 35.61
C PRO A 703 20.16 7.02 36.17
N ASN A 704 21.19 7.83 36.45
CA ASN A 704 22.45 7.36 37.01
C ASN A 704 22.28 6.81 38.42
N THR A 705 21.47 7.44 39.27
CA THR A 705 21.21 6.93 40.62
C THR A 705 20.48 5.58 40.57
N ALA A 706 19.52 5.44 39.66
CA ALA A 706 18.83 4.17 39.43
C ALA A 706 19.80 3.11 38.88
N TRP A 707 20.60 3.45 37.87
CA TRP A 707 21.64 2.58 37.29
C TRP A 707 22.63 2.09 38.37
N ASP A 708 23.22 3.00 39.13
CA ASP A 708 24.20 2.71 40.18
C ASP A 708 23.60 1.81 41.27
N SER A 709 22.32 1.99 41.61
CA SER A 709 21.60 1.13 42.55
C SER A 709 21.48 -0.31 42.03
N ILE A 710 21.13 -0.48 40.75
CA ILE A 710 21.02 -1.79 40.12
C ILE A 710 22.40 -2.44 40.01
N MET A 711 23.42 -1.70 39.56
CA MET A 711 24.79 -2.22 39.41
C MET A 711 25.40 -2.63 40.77
N SER A 712 25.14 -1.86 41.83
CA SER A 712 25.58 -2.19 43.20
C SER A 712 24.92 -3.47 43.73
N GLN A 713 23.66 -3.73 43.34
CA GLN A 713 22.96 -4.98 43.68
C GLN A 713 23.47 -6.15 42.84
N ALA A 714 23.63 -5.96 41.52
CA ALA A 714 24.15 -6.96 40.60
C ALA A 714 25.58 -7.40 40.96
N ALA A 715 26.43 -6.46 41.43
CA ALA A 715 27.78 -6.77 41.90
C ALA A 715 27.81 -7.69 43.14
N LYS A 716 26.72 -7.72 43.92
CA LYS A 716 26.55 -8.63 45.07
C LYS A 716 25.86 -9.93 44.69
N ASN A 717 24.86 -9.86 43.82
CA ASN A 717 24.15 -11.00 43.27
C ASN A 717 23.76 -10.75 41.81
N VAL A 718 24.38 -11.48 40.89
CA VAL A 718 24.14 -11.34 39.45
C VAL A 718 22.72 -11.78 39.06
N GLU A 719 22.07 -12.64 39.85
CA GLU A 719 20.69 -13.12 39.63
C GLU A 719 19.66 -11.98 39.66
N VAL A 720 19.99 -10.81 40.21
CA VAL A 720 19.15 -9.60 40.13
C VAL A 720 18.84 -9.25 38.66
N LEU A 721 19.74 -9.59 37.73
CA LEU A 721 19.54 -9.39 36.28
C LEU A 721 18.63 -10.45 35.63
N GLU A 722 18.12 -11.41 36.41
CA GLU A 722 17.07 -12.37 36.01
C GLU A 722 15.68 -11.97 36.51
N GLU A 723 15.58 -10.90 37.28
CA GLU A 723 14.31 -10.39 37.80
C GLU A 723 13.67 -9.38 36.83
N ILE A 724 12.39 -9.59 36.49
CA ILE A 724 11.69 -8.82 35.46
C ILE A 724 11.64 -7.32 35.75
N ASP A 725 11.47 -6.92 37.02
CA ASP A 725 11.36 -5.52 37.42
C ASP A 725 12.69 -4.77 37.19
N PHE A 726 13.82 -5.40 37.52
CA PHE A 726 15.15 -4.84 37.29
C PHE A 726 15.48 -4.75 35.80
N VAL A 727 15.13 -5.79 35.03
CA VAL A 727 15.32 -5.79 33.57
C VAL A 727 14.49 -4.71 32.88
N GLN A 728 13.23 -4.51 33.29
CA GLN A 728 12.39 -3.43 32.77
C GLN A 728 12.94 -2.05 33.12
N GLN A 729 13.42 -1.85 34.36
CA GLN A 729 14.06 -0.60 34.76
C GLN A 729 15.32 -0.31 33.95
N LEU A 730 16.18 -1.32 33.71
CA LEU A 730 17.36 -1.17 32.85
C LEU A 730 16.97 -0.77 31.42
N GLY A 731 15.94 -1.39 30.85
CA GLY A 731 15.39 -1.01 29.54
C GLY A 731 14.99 0.47 29.50
N CYS A 732 14.19 0.93 30.46
CA CYS A 732 13.77 2.33 30.56
C CYS A 732 14.95 3.31 30.72
N ILE A 733 15.96 2.95 31.51
CA ILE A 733 17.17 3.76 31.70
C ILE A 733 17.93 3.87 30.37
N LEU A 734 18.12 2.77 29.67
CA LEU A 734 18.84 2.75 28.39
C LEU A 734 18.09 3.54 27.31
N GLU A 735 16.76 3.39 27.19
CA GLU A 735 15.94 4.18 26.27
C GLU A 735 16.05 5.69 26.55
N THR A 736 16.05 6.08 27.83
CA THR A 736 16.28 7.47 28.24
C THR A 736 17.67 7.96 27.82
N ASN A 737 18.69 7.13 27.99
CA ASN A 737 20.05 7.45 27.55
C ASN A 737 20.15 7.57 26.02
N VAL A 738 19.47 6.71 25.25
CA VAL A 738 19.42 6.78 23.78
C VAL A 738 18.89 8.14 23.32
N ARG A 739 17.80 8.59 23.95
CA ARG A 739 17.15 9.87 23.66
C ARG A 739 18.03 11.06 24.02
N ALA A 740 18.66 11.03 25.19
CA ALA A 740 19.62 12.04 25.60
C ALA A 740 20.85 12.09 24.67
N ALA A 741 21.41 10.94 24.29
CA ALA A 741 22.54 10.85 23.37
C ALA A 741 22.20 11.39 21.98
N LYS A 742 20.99 11.12 21.48
CA LYS A 742 20.51 11.61 20.18
C LYS A 742 20.47 13.14 20.11
N SER A 743 20.02 13.80 21.17
CA SER A 743 19.85 15.25 21.21
C SER A 743 21.12 16.00 21.61
N LEU A 744 21.91 15.45 22.55
CA LEU A 744 23.19 16.02 22.97
C LEU A 744 24.29 15.84 21.92
N GLY A 745 24.28 14.74 21.15
CA GLY A 745 25.30 14.46 20.14
C GLY A 745 26.66 14.15 20.76
N HIS A 746 27.75 14.71 20.21
CA HIS A 746 29.12 14.36 20.60
C HIS A 746 29.39 14.55 22.11
N VAL A 747 28.87 15.63 22.71
CA VAL A 747 29.15 16.02 24.10
C VAL A 747 28.61 15.05 25.15
N TYR A 748 27.74 14.11 24.74
CA TYR A 748 27.29 13.01 25.60
C TYR A 748 28.40 12.03 26.00
N VAL A 749 29.59 12.12 25.41
CA VAL A 749 30.74 11.23 25.64
C VAL A 749 31.10 11.02 27.11
N GLY A 750 30.99 12.05 27.96
CA GLY A 750 31.27 11.93 29.39
C GLY A 750 30.28 11.00 30.10
N GLN A 751 28.98 11.14 29.79
CA GLN A 751 27.94 10.26 30.32
C GLN A 751 28.06 8.85 29.74
N LEU A 752 28.32 8.71 28.43
CA LEU A 752 28.53 7.40 27.83
C LEU A 752 29.69 6.68 28.51
N GLY A 753 30.83 7.35 28.66
CA GLY A 753 32.02 6.80 29.31
C GLY A 753 31.78 6.35 30.75
N ARG A 754 30.89 7.01 31.49
CA ARG A 754 30.49 6.62 32.86
C ARG A 754 29.87 5.23 32.91
N ILE A 755 28.95 4.92 31.99
CA ILE A 755 28.16 3.68 32.04
C ILE A 755 28.66 2.61 31.05
N TYR A 756 29.63 2.94 30.20
CA TYR A 756 29.98 2.13 29.02
C TYR A 756 30.41 0.70 29.35
N LEU A 757 31.35 0.52 30.29
CA LEU A 757 31.87 -0.80 30.63
C LEU A 757 30.82 -1.65 31.35
N ASP A 758 30.14 -1.07 32.34
CA ASP A 758 29.04 -1.73 33.05
C ASP A 758 27.93 -2.16 32.08
N MET A 759 27.59 -1.30 31.10
CA MET A 759 26.60 -1.60 30.08
C MET A 759 27.04 -2.78 29.19
N LEU A 760 28.31 -2.87 28.82
CA LEU A 760 28.83 -4.03 28.07
C LEU A 760 28.79 -5.31 28.89
N ASP A 761 28.99 -5.24 30.20
CA ASP A 761 28.90 -6.41 31.07
C ASP A 761 27.44 -6.83 31.30
N VAL A 762 26.51 -5.88 31.47
CA VAL A 762 25.06 -6.15 31.47
C VAL A 762 24.61 -6.77 30.14
N TYR A 763 25.13 -6.29 29.00
CA TYR A 763 24.85 -6.85 27.69
C TYR A 763 25.26 -8.33 27.61
N LYS A 764 26.47 -8.68 28.10
CA LYS A 764 26.95 -10.07 28.11
C LYS A 764 26.11 -10.94 29.02
N VAL A 765 25.88 -10.53 30.27
CA VAL A 765 25.09 -11.31 31.24
C VAL A 765 23.67 -11.55 30.72
N THR A 766 23.01 -10.52 30.20
CA THR A 766 21.67 -10.68 29.62
C THR A 766 21.69 -11.60 28.40
N SER A 767 22.75 -11.58 27.58
CA SER A 767 22.91 -12.52 26.47
C SER A 767 23.09 -13.98 26.92
N ASP A 768 23.95 -14.20 27.90
CA ASP A 768 24.21 -15.52 28.47
C ASP A 768 22.94 -16.09 29.11
N ASN A 769 22.15 -15.24 29.78
CA ASN A 769 20.87 -15.62 30.38
C ASN A 769 19.84 -16.00 29.31
N ILE A 770 19.73 -15.23 28.21
CA ILE A 770 18.85 -15.57 27.08
C ILE A 770 19.26 -16.92 26.48
N THR A 771 20.55 -17.11 26.22
CA THR A 771 21.09 -18.32 25.60
C THR A 771 20.88 -19.54 26.51
N SER A 772 21.14 -19.39 27.80
CA SER A 772 20.94 -20.43 28.82
C SER A 772 19.47 -20.81 28.98
N ALA A 773 18.56 -19.83 29.00
CA ALA A 773 17.13 -20.08 29.09
C ALA A 773 16.59 -20.86 27.89
N ILE A 774 17.08 -20.56 26.67
CA ILE A 774 16.69 -21.29 25.47
C ILE A 774 17.25 -22.72 25.50
N ALA A 775 18.51 -22.88 25.91
CA ALA A 775 19.16 -24.18 26.01
C ALA A 775 18.49 -25.09 27.06
N ALA A 776 18.08 -24.53 28.21
CA ALA A 776 17.46 -25.28 29.30
C ALA A 776 16.08 -25.86 28.97
N THR A 777 15.34 -25.21 28.06
CA THR A 777 13.92 -25.53 27.79
C THR A 777 13.70 -26.24 26.43
N TYR A 778 14.78 -26.59 25.71
CA TYR A 778 14.77 -27.24 24.40
C TYR A 778 13.84 -26.58 23.35
N GLY A 779 13.75 -25.24 23.30
CA GLY A 779 12.93 -24.60 22.27
C GLY A 779 12.93 -23.07 22.26
N GLU A 780 12.69 -22.50 21.08
CA GLU A 780 12.62 -21.05 20.84
C GLU A 780 11.37 -20.38 21.43
N SER A 781 10.40 -21.15 21.93
CA SER A 781 9.17 -20.62 22.55
C SER A 781 9.42 -19.75 23.78
N VAL A 782 10.56 -19.96 24.47
CA VAL A 782 11.00 -19.17 25.62
C VAL A 782 11.22 -17.69 25.27
N THR A 783 11.56 -17.39 24.02
CA THR A 783 11.76 -16.01 23.54
C THR A 783 10.50 -15.14 23.62
N LYS A 784 9.32 -15.76 23.78
CA LYS A 784 8.04 -15.07 23.92
C LYS A 784 7.74 -14.64 25.36
N GLN A 785 8.48 -15.14 26.35
CA GLN A 785 8.25 -14.81 27.76
C GLN A 785 8.63 -13.35 28.09
N PRO A 786 7.90 -12.67 28.99
CA PRO A 786 8.14 -11.27 29.33
C PRO A 786 9.57 -10.95 29.78
N LEU A 787 10.19 -11.80 30.59
CA LEU A 787 11.56 -11.62 31.07
C LEU A 787 12.58 -11.62 29.91
N ILE A 788 12.51 -12.61 29.02
CA ILE A 788 13.41 -12.75 27.88
C ILE A 788 13.18 -11.61 26.87
N LYS A 789 11.94 -11.18 26.67
CA LYS A 789 11.63 -9.96 25.90
C LYS A 789 12.31 -8.73 26.52
N GLY A 790 12.22 -8.57 27.84
CA GLY A 790 12.89 -7.49 28.56
C GLY A 790 14.41 -7.52 28.39
N MET A 791 15.04 -8.69 28.53
CA MET A 791 16.49 -8.84 28.33
C MET A 791 16.92 -8.48 26.90
N ARG A 792 16.11 -8.85 25.90
CA ARG A 792 16.33 -8.45 24.50
C ARG A 792 16.23 -6.94 24.31
N VAL A 793 15.28 -6.26 24.97
CA VAL A 793 15.19 -4.79 24.97
C VAL A 793 16.47 -4.18 25.56
N VAL A 794 16.98 -4.70 26.68
CA VAL A 794 18.24 -4.23 27.27
C VAL A 794 19.41 -4.38 26.28
N LYS A 795 19.55 -5.55 25.63
CA LYS A 795 20.59 -5.77 24.60
C LYS A 795 20.46 -4.78 23.44
N LYS A 796 19.24 -4.65 22.90
CA LYS A 796 18.94 -3.77 21.76
C LYS A 796 19.22 -2.31 22.08
N GLU A 797 18.72 -1.80 23.20
CA GLU A 797 18.86 -0.38 23.54
C GLU A 797 20.30 -0.04 23.97
N SER A 798 21.07 -1.01 24.50
CA SER A 798 22.52 -0.85 24.69
C SER A 798 23.24 -0.61 23.35
N LEU A 799 22.97 -1.43 22.34
CA LEU A 799 23.56 -1.29 21.00
C LEU A 799 23.11 0.00 20.33
N LYS A 800 21.82 0.33 20.44
CA LYS A 800 21.24 1.54 19.88
C LYS A 800 21.77 2.82 20.53
N LEU A 801 22.08 2.80 21.82
CA LEU A 801 22.75 3.92 22.50
C LEU A 801 24.13 4.16 21.89
N ILE A 802 24.91 3.10 21.76
CA ILE A 802 26.25 3.14 21.18
C ILE A 802 26.18 3.61 19.73
N SER A 803 25.31 3.02 18.90
CA SER A 803 25.18 3.37 17.48
C SER A 803 24.70 4.82 17.29
N THR A 804 23.77 5.29 18.13
CA THR A 804 23.24 6.67 18.11
C THR A 804 24.34 7.68 18.41
N TRP A 805 25.13 7.44 19.45
CA TRP A 805 26.23 8.35 19.79
C TRP A 805 27.37 8.30 18.76
N ILE A 806 27.74 7.11 18.26
CA ILE A 806 28.79 6.96 17.23
C ILE A 806 28.46 7.81 15.99
N ARG A 807 27.21 7.74 15.49
CA ARG A 807 26.75 8.55 14.34
C ARG A 807 26.96 10.06 14.55
N ARG A 808 26.86 10.54 15.80
CA ARG A 808 26.97 11.95 16.19
C ARG A 808 28.35 12.35 16.74
N SER A 809 29.27 11.41 16.92
CA SER A 809 30.60 11.69 17.47
C SER A 809 31.44 12.55 16.52
N GLU A 810 32.38 13.32 17.04
CA GLU A 810 33.27 14.17 16.20
C GLU A 810 34.75 13.74 16.28
N ASN A 811 35.06 12.73 17.10
CA ASN A 811 36.43 12.27 17.35
C ASN A 811 36.60 10.77 16.97
N PRO A 812 37.08 10.47 15.74
CA PRO A 812 37.33 9.12 15.27
C PRO A 812 38.44 8.36 16.02
N GLU A 813 39.46 9.06 16.52
CA GLU A 813 40.59 8.43 17.24
C GLU A 813 40.12 7.85 18.58
N LEU A 814 39.33 8.62 19.34
CA LEU A 814 38.71 8.16 20.58
C LEU A 814 37.88 6.87 20.36
N LEU A 815 37.14 6.81 19.24
CA LEU A 815 36.34 5.64 18.89
C LEU A 815 37.22 4.40 18.67
N LEU A 816 38.26 4.54 17.82
CA LEU A 816 39.13 3.45 17.40
C LEU A 816 39.98 2.90 18.54
N ASP A 817 40.52 3.78 19.38
CA ASP A 817 41.49 3.38 20.40
C ASP A 817 40.83 2.88 21.69
N HIS A 818 39.64 3.39 22.03
CA HIS A 818 39.06 3.16 23.36
C HIS A 818 37.69 2.47 23.37
N LEU A 819 36.82 2.70 22.38
CA LEU A 819 35.44 2.17 22.41
C LEU A 819 35.27 0.91 21.56
N ILE A 820 35.71 0.95 20.30
CA ILE A 820 35.49 -0.13 19.33
C ILE A 820 36.11 -1.46 19.76
N PRO A 821 37.36 -1.54 20.26
CA PRO A 821 37.95 -2.83 20.63
C PRO A 821 37.14 -3.57 21.71
N ALA A 822 36.67 -2.85 22.73
CA ALA A 822 35.84 -3.40 23.79
C ALA A 822 34.46 -3.83 23.26
N LEU A 823 33.82 -3.00 22.42
CA LEU A 823 32.55 -3.31 21.77
C LEU A 823 32.63 -4.58 20.91
N LEU A 824 33.60 -4.63 20.00
CA LEU A 824 33.74 -5.75 19.08
C LEU A 824 34.01 -7.06 19.84
N ASN A 825 34.81 -7.02 20.90
CA ASN A 825 35.05 -8.20 21.71
C ASN A 825 33.81 -8.66 22.50
N ALA A 826 33.02 -7.73 23.03
CA ALA A 826 31.80 -8.06 23.77
C ALA A 826 30.67 -8.56 22.86
N VAL A 827 30.48 -7.95 21.70
CA VAL A 827 29.29 -8.12 20.86
C VAL A 827 29.50 -9.11 19.71
N LEU A 828 30.65 -9.07 19.03
CA LEU A 828 30.85 -9.95 17.86
C LEU A 828 30.98 -11.42 18.27
N LEU A 829 31.73 -11.69 19.35
CA LEU A 829 31.90 -13.06 19.83
C LEU A 829 30.57 -13.63 20.33
N ASP A 830 29.79 -12.83 21.06
CA ASP A 830 28.44 -13.18 21.49
C ASP A 830 27.53 -13.55 20.31
N TYR A 831 27.50 -12.69 19.29
CA TYR A 831 26.70 -12.92 18.08
C TYR A 831 27.12 -14.19 17.33
N GLN A 832 28.43 -14.43 17.21
CA GLN A 832 28.99 -15.57 16.47
C GLN A 832 28.75 -16.90 17.17
N VAL A 833 29.00 -16.96 18.48
CA VAL A 833 28.92 -18.20 19.28
C VAL A 833 27.47 -18.57 19.59
N CYS A 834 26.54 -17.62 19.57
CA CYS A 834 25.12 -17.88 19.71
C CYS A 834 24.63 -18.89 18.66
N SER A 835 24.29 -20.09 19.13
CA SER A 835 23.85 -21.21 18.28
C SER A 835 22.38 -21.13 17.88
N VAL A 836 21.61 -20.25 18.52
CA VAL A 836 20.16 -20.10 18.31
C VAL A 836 19.90 -18.88 17.40
N PRO A 837 19.44 -19.07 16.15
CA PRO A 837 19.14 -17.98 15.22
C PRO A 837 18.24 -16.89 15.82
N ALA A 838 17.15 -17.27 16.49
CA ALA A 838 16.19 -16.35 17.08
C ALA A 838 16.74 -15.49 18.24
N ALA A 839 17.88 -15.88 18.83
CA ALA A 839 18.52 -15.14 19.92
C ALA A 839 19.57 -14.13 19.44
N ARG A 840 19.94 -14.17 18.15
CA ARG A 840 20.86 -13.18 17.57
C ARG A 840 20.16 -11.85 17.41
N GLU A 841 20.75 -10.79 17.96
CA GLU A 841 20.15 -9.45 17.95
C GLU A 841 20.48 -8.71 16.64
N PRO A 842 19.51 -8.37 15.78
CA PRO A 842 19.75 -7.71 14.49
C PRO A 842 20.41 -6.34 14.63
N GLU A 843 20.20 -5.63 15.74
CA GLU A 843 20.82 -4.31 16.02
C GLU A 843 22.36 -4.38 16.06
N VAL A 844 22.95 -5.58 16.21
CA VAL A 844 24.40 -5.76 16.06
C VAL A 844 24.85 -5.37 14.65
N LEU A 845 24.11 -5.78 13.63
CA LEU A 845 24.45 -5.55 12.22
C LEU A 845 24.32 -4.06 11.87
N THR A 846 23.24 -3.42 12.30
CA THR A 846 23.01 -1.97 12.11
C THR A 846 24.04 -1.14 12.87
N THR A 847 24.50 -1.62 14.04
CA THR A 847 25.58 -0.98 14.81
C THR A 847 26.91 -1.09 14.06
N MET A 848 27.24 -2.25 13.48
CA MET A 848 28.43 -2.39 12.63
C MET A 848 28.35 -1.48 11.40
N ALA A 849 27.19 -1.37 10.76
CA ALA A 849 26.98 -0.44 9.65
C ALA A 849 27.21 1.01 10.09
N ALA A 850 26.70 1.42 11.25
CA ALA A 850 26.90 2.76 11.81
C ALA A 850 28.38 3.06 12.10
N ILE A 851 29.14 2.09 12.63
CA ILE A 851 30.58 2.20 12.86
C ILE A 851 31.33 2.39 11.54
N VAL A 852 31.03 1.56 10.54
CA VAL A 852 31.68 1.63 9.23
C VAL A 852 31.39 2.94 8.51
N ASN A 853 30.13 3.39 8.51
CA ASN A 853 29.76 4.68 7.93
C ASN A 853 30.43 5.85 8.66
N LYS A 854 30.70 5.73 9.96
CA LYS A 854 31.30 6.82 10.73
C LYS A 854 32.81 6.94 10.57
N LEU A 855 33.50 5.81 10.56
CA LEU A 855 34.97 5.75 10.55
C LEU A 855 35.55 5.57 9.15
N GLU A 856 34.69 5.19 8.21
CA GLU A 856 35.02 4.98 6.83
C GLU A 856 36.28 4.10 6.66
N ALA A 857 37.26 4.54 5.88
CA ALA A 857 38.48 3.79 5.61
C ALA A 857 39.27 3.44 6.89
N ALA A 858 39.12 4.18 7.99
CA ALA A 858 39.88 3.94 9.22
C ALA A 858 39.53 2.61 9.92
N ILE A 859 38.31 2.09 9.75
CA ILE A 859 37.90 0.80 10.32
C ILE A 859 38.20 -0.39 9.41
N THR A 860 38.66 -0.17 8.17
CA THR A 860 38.97 -1.23 7.19
C THR A 860 39.76 -2.42 7.78
N PRO A 861 40.80 -2.23 8.64
CA PRO A 861 41.54 -3.35 9.23
C PRO A 861 40.70 -4.29 10.11
N GLN A 862 39.57 -3.82 10.66
CA GLN A 862 38.67 -4.60 11.51
C GLN A 862 37.55 -5.29 10.72
N VAL A 863 37.33 -4.91 9.45
CA VAL A 863 36.26 -5.48 8.60
C VAL A 863 36.35 -7.00 8.46
N PRO A 864 37.54 -7.63 8.25
CA PRO A 864 37.63 -9.08 8.23
C PRO A 864 37.13 -9.74 9.52
N LYS A 865 37.47 -9.18 10.68
CA LYS A 865 37.00 -9.66 11.99
C LYS A 865 35.48 -9.52 12.15
N ILE A 866 34.90 -8.43 11.65
CA ILE A 866 33.43 -8.24 11.62
C ILE A 866 32.80 -9.32 10.75
N PHE A 867 33.31 -9.53 9.53
CA PHE A 867 32.77 -10.51 8.58
C PHE A 867 32.86 -11.95 9.11
N ASP A 868 33.98 -12.33 9.71
CA ASP A 868 34.16 -13.67 10.28
C ASP A 868 33.13 -13.95 11.39
N ALA A 869 32.75 -12.94 12.16
CA ALA A 869 31.79 -13.08 13.25
C ALA A 869 30.33 -13.15 12.78
N VAL A 870 29.93 -12.29 11.84
CA VAL A 870 28.51 -12.08 11.53
C VAL A 870 28.08 -12.56 10.15
N PHE A 871 29.00 -12.69 9.18
CA PHE A 871 28.61 -12.83 7.77
C PHE A 871 27.93 -14.18 7.48
N GLN A 872 28.65 -15.29 7.70
CA GLN A 872 28.18 -16.62 7.33
C GLN A 872 27.00 -17.08 8.19
N CYS A 873 27.02 -16.79 9.49
CA CYS A 873 25.97 -17.20 10.41
C CYS A 873 24.65 -16.46 10.15
N THR A 874 24.70 -15.19 9.74
CA THR A 874 23.52 -14.41 9.33
C THR A 874 23.02 -14.85 7.96
N LEU A 875 23.93 -15.08 6.99
CA LEU A 875 23.54 -15.54 5.67
C LEU A 875 22.78 -16.87 5.73
N GLY A 876 23.23 -17.80 6.59
CA GLY A 876 22.55 -19.07 6.85
C GLY A 876 21.17 -18.93 7.52
N MET A 877 20.85 -17.77 8.10
CA MET A 877 19.50 -17.46 8.61
C MET A 877 18.62 -16.93 7.50
N ILE A 878 19.09 -15.90 6.79
CA ILE A 878 18.23 -15.09 5.91
C ILE A 878 17.96 -15.72 4.54
N THR A 879 18.77 -16.70 4.11
CA THR A 879 18.67 -17.31 2.76
C THR A 879 17.80 -18.57 2.70
N LYS A 880 17.25 -19.03 3.84
CA LYS A 880 16.40 -20.24 3.89
C LYS A 880 15.03 -20.01 3.24
N ASP A 881 14.48 -18.82 3.44
CA ASP A 881 13.20 -18.37 2.89
C ASP A 881 13.19 -16.83 2.76
N PHE A 882 12.10 -16.28 2.24
CA PHE A 882 11.92 -14.84 2.00
C PHE A 882 11.11 -14.11 3.10
N GLN A 883 10.73 -14.78 4.19
CA GLN A 883 9.83 -14.26 5.23
C GLN A 883 10.51 -14.10 6.60
N GLU A 884 11.25 -15.08 7.10
CA GLU A 884 11.81 -15.09 8.47
C GLU A 884 12.99 -14.11 8.68
N PHE A 885 13.12 -13.49 9.84
CA PHE A 885 14.22 -12.55 10.17
C PHE A 885 14.32 -11.30 9.25
N PRO A 886 13.23 -10.53 9.06
CA PRO A 886 13.25 -9.32 8.22
C PRO A 886 14.24 -8.26 8.72
N ASP A 887 14.34 -8.06 10.04
CA ASP A 887 15.27 -7.09 10.63
C ASP A 887 16.74 -7.48 10.40
N HIS A 888 17.06 -8.77 10.45
CA HIS A 888 18.40 -9.27 10.13
C HIS A 888 18.74 -9.07 8.65
N ARG A 889 17.77 -9.23 7.73
CA ARG A 889 17.99 -8.96 6.30
C ARG A 889 18.38 -7.51 6.08
N VAL A 890 17.59 -6.59 6.63
CA VAL A 890 17.84 -5.14 6.50
C VAL A 890 19.19 -4.79 7.11
N GLY A 891 19.44 -5.16 8.37
CA GLY A 891 20.70 -4.85 9.05
C GLY A 891 21.93 -5.48 8.38
N PHE A 892 21.81 -6.70 7.86
CA PHE A 892 22.89 -7.37 7.13
C PHE A 892 23.27 -6.61 5.86
N PHE A 893 22.28 -6.25 5.03
CA PHE A 893 22.57 -5.54 3.79
C PHE A 893 22.95 -4.08 4.02
N GLU A 894 22.46 -3.41 5.07
CA GLU A 894 22.98 -2.10 5.50
C GLU A 894 24.47 -2.17 5.87
N MET A 895 24.90 -3.22 6.58
CA MET A 895 26.32 -3.44 6.90
C MET A 895 27.15 -3.71 5.63
N VAL A 896 26.66 -4.57 4.74
CA VAL A 896 27.35 -4.85 3.46
C VAL A 896 27.43 -3.59 2.59
N GLN A 897 26.40 -2.74 2.59
CA GLN A 897 26.39 -1.46 1.91
C GLN A 897 27.43 -0.51 2.49
N ALA A 898 27.47 -0.34 3.81
CA ALA A 898 28.46 0.49 4.48
C ALA A 898 29.90 0.06 4.13
N VAL A 899 30.18 -1.25 4.18
CA VAL A 899 31.49 -1.80 3.81
C VAL A 899 31.81 -1.57 2.34
N THR A 900 30.85 -1.78 1.44
CA THR A 900 31.03 -1.55 0.00
C THR A 900 31.34 -0.09 -0.31
N THR A 901 30.65 0.83 0.35
CA THR A 901 30.79 2.27 0.12
C THR A 901 32.11 2.81 0.66
N HIS A 902 32.47 2.47 1.89
CA HIS A 902 33.56 3.12 2.62
C HIS A 902 34.81 2.26 2.84
N CYS A 903 34.69 0.93 2.81
CA CYS A 903 35.76 -0.02 3.11
C CYS A 903 36.03 -1.00 1.95
N PHE A 904 35.84 -0.57 0.69
CA PHE A 904 35.98 -1.42 -0.49
C PHE A 904 37.31 -2.20 -0.55
N SER A 905 38.41 -1.62 -0.08
CA SER A 905 39.72 -2.28 -0.04
C SER A 905 39.74 -3.54 0.84
N ALA A 906 38.82 -3.70 1.79
CA ALA A 906 38.65 -4.94 2.53
C ALA A 906 38.22 -6.11 1.62
N TYR A 907 37.48 -5.85 0.55
CA TYR A 907 37.13 -6.90 -0.42
C TYR A 907 38.34 -7.42 -1.21
N LEU A 908 39.41 -6.62 -1.30
CA LEU A 908 40.66 -7.02 -1.96
C LEU A 908 41.53 -7.90 -1.03
N THR A 909 41.28 -7.88 0.28
CA THR A 909 42.07 -8.62 1.27
C THR A 909 41.41 -9.94 1.70
N ILE A 910 40.09 -10.09 1.53
CA ILE A 910 39.39 -11.34 1.83
C ILE A 910 39.61 -12.41 0.74
N PRO A 911 39.50 -13.72 1.08
CA PRO A 911 39.64 -14.80 0.12
C PRO A 911 38.60 -14.73 -1.02
N PRO A 912 38.95 -15.16 -2.25
CA PRO A 912 38.03 -15.14 -3.40
C PRO A 912 36.71 -15.89 -3.17
N SER A 913 36.71 -16.96 -2.38
CA SER A 913 35.51 -17.71 -2.01
C SER A 913 34.56 -16.91 -1.11
N GLN A 914 35.10 -16.14 -0.17
CA GLN A 914 34.33 -15.25 0.71
C GLN A 914 33.79 -14.07 -0.09
N PHE A 915 34.58 -13.50 -1.00
CA PHE A 915 34.10 -12.46 -1.91
C PHE A 915 32.98 -12.95 -2.85
N LYS A 916 33.06 -14.20 -3.34
CA LYS A 916 31.96 -14.82 -4.09
C LYS A 916 30.69 -14.90 -3.26
N LEU A 917 30.80 -15.27 -1.98
CA LEU A 917 29.64 -15.33 -1.07
C LEU A 917 29.00 -13.93 -0.87
N VAL A 918 29.82 -12.88 -0.79
CA VAL A 918 29.35 -11.48 -0.78
C VAL A 918 28.55 -11.18 -2.04
N LEU A 919 29.10 -11.47 -3.22
CA LEU A 919 28.41 -11.24 -4.48
C LEU A 919 27.09 -12.03 -4.59
N ASP A 920 27.10 -13.31 -4.24
CA ASP A 920 25.91 -14.16 -4.27
C ASP A 920 24.83 -13.63 -3.31
N SER A 921 25.22 -13.10 -2.14
CA SER A 921 24.27 -12.45 -1.21
C SER A 921 23.66 -11.17 -1.77
N ILE A 922 24.44 -10.35 -2.49
CA ILE A 922 23.95 -9.13 -3.14
C ILE A 922 22.93 -9.48 -4.24
N ILE A 923 23.22 -10.48 -5.07
CA ILE A 923 22.29 -10.95 -6.10
C ILE A 923 21.01 -11.52 -5.48
N TRP A 924 21.13 -12.21 -4.35
CA TRP A 924 19.97 -12.67 -3.59
C TRP A 924 19.11 -11.49 -3.10
N ALA A 925 19.72 -10.42 -2.57
CA ALA A 925 19.01 -9.21 -2.16
C ALA A 925 18.28 -8.54 -3.34
N VAL A 926 18.93 -8.38 -4.49
CA VAL A 926 18.32 -7.78 -5.70
C VAL A 926 17.03 -8.51 -6.10
N LYS A 927 17.01 -9.84 -5.97
CA LYS A 927 15.86 -10.70 -6.32
C LYS A 927 14.78 -10.78 -5.23
N HIS A 928 14.96 -10.09 -4.10
CA HIS A 928 14.07 -10.20 -2.95
C HIS A 928 12.71 -9.53 -3.21
N THR A 929 11.65 -10.08 -2.61
CA THR A 929 10.27 -9.54 -2.73
C THR A 929 10.05 -8.27 -1.91
N MET A 930 10.66 -8.18 -0.72
CA MET A 930 10.70 -6.94 0.07
C MET A 930 11.45 -5.82 -0.68
N ARG A 931 10.73 -4.74 -1.01
CA ARG A 931 11.28 -3.59 -1.76
C ARG A 931 12.49 -2.94 -1.08
N THR A 932 12.51 -2.88 0.25
CA THR A 932 13.63 -2.31 1.01
C THR A 932 14.92 -3.10 0.79
N VAL A 933 14.88 -4.42 0.94
CA VAL A 933 16.03 -5.32 0.73
C VAL A 933 16.48 -5.30 -0.73
N SER A 934 15.54 -5.36 -1.68
CA SER A 934 15.85 -5.28 -3.12
C SER A 934 16.48 -3.94 -3.50
N GLY A 935 15.96 -2.82 -2.96
CA GLY A 935 16.53 -1.49 -3.14
C GLY A 935 17.96 -1.40 -2.63
N ILE A 936 18.21 -1.82 -1.38
CA ILE A 936 19.58 -1.85 -0.81
C ILE A 936 20.49 -2.75 -1.66
N GLY A 937 20.00 -3.92 -2.09
CA GLY A 937 20.75 -4.83 -2.95
C GLY A 937 21.18 -4.21 -4.28
N LEU A 938 20.28 -3.47 -4.94
CA LEU A 938 20.57 -2.74 -6.18
C LEU A 938 21.59 -1.62 -5.94
N ASP A 939 21.45 -0.86 -4.85
CA ASP A 939 22.39 0.21 -4.49
C ASP A 939 23.79 -0.34 -4.18
N ILE A 940 23.87 -1.47 -3.47
CA ILE A 940 25.15 -2.16 -3.22
C ILE A 940 25.78 -2.58 -4.54
N LEU A 941 25.02 -3.24 -5.43
CA LEU A 941 25.53 -3.72 -6.71
C LEU A 941 26.03 -2.56 -7.57
N TYR A 942 25.27 -1.47 -7.65
CA TYR A 942 25.66 -0.26 -8.37
C TYR A 942 26.94 0.34 -7.81
N THR A 943 27.01 0.53 -6.49
CA THR A 943 28.20 1.07 -5.80
C THR A 943 29.41 0.16 -5.98
N LEU A 944 29.23 -1.15 -5.88
CA LEU A 944 30.29 -2.14 -6.08
C LEU A 944 30.88 -2.02 -7.49
N LEU A 945 30.04 -1.96 -8.52
CA LEU A 945 30.48 -1.82 -9.92
C LEU A 945 31.20 -0.49 -10.16
N GLN A 946 30.71 0.61 -9.58
CA GLN A 946 31.40 1.90 -9.63
C GLN A 946 32.79 1.84 -8.98
N LYS A 947 32.89 1.28 -7.77
CA LYS A 947 34.18 1.15 -7.05
C LYS A 947 35.19 0.27 -7.79
N ILE A 948 34.71 -0.73 -8.53
CA ILE A 948 35.54 -1.61 -9.35
C ILE A 948 35.99 -0.91 -10.62
N SER A 949 35.12 -0.13 -11.28
CA SER A 949 35.46 0.57 -12.52
C SER A 949 36.67 1.52 -12.38
N VAL A 950 36.93 2.02 -11.16
CA VAL A 950 38.05 2.92 -10.84
C VAL A 950 39.31 2.19 -10.33
N GLN A 951 39.28 0.85 -10.18
CA GLN A 951 40.46 0.08 -9.78
C GLN A 951 41.45 -0.11 -10.94
N PRO A 952 42.73 -0.41 -10.66
CA PRO A 952 43.70 -0.79 -11.68
C PRO A 952 43.16 -1.88 -12.63
N VAL A 953 43.52 -1.76 -13.91
CA VAL A 953 42.97 -2.55 -15.02
C VAL A 953 43.08 -4.06 -14.76
N GLU A 954 44.13 -4.52 -14.08
CA GLU A 954 44.35 -5.92 -13.72
C GLU A 954 43.29 -6.43 -12.74
N ILE A 955 42.93 -5.64 -11.74
CA ILE A 955 41.92 -5.98 -10.73
C ILE A 955 40.54 -5.97 -11.39
N SER A 956 40.23 -4.90 -12.14
CA SER A 956 38.96 -4.74 -12.87
C SER A 956 38.76 -5.85 -13.89
N ARG A 957 39.78 -6.20 -14.68
CA ARG A 957 39.75 -7.32 -15.62
C ARG A 957 39.52 -8.65 -14.92
N SER A 958 40.25 -8.91 -13.82
CA SER A 958 40.08 -10.15 -13.06
C SER A 958 38.69 -10.31 -12.42
N PHE A 959 38.01 -9.20 -12.11
CA PHE A 959 36.64 -9.19 -11.62
C PHE A 959 35.64 -9.41 -12.76
N HIS A 960 35.79 -8.68 -13.88
CA HIS A 960 34.93 -8.84 -15.04
C HIS A 960 35.00 -10.26 -15.61
N GLU A 961 36.19 -10.84 -15.75
CA GLU A 961 36.37 -12.22 -16.22
C GLU A 961 35.65 -13.26 -15.32
N ARG A 962 35.58 -13.01 -14.00
CA ARG A 962 34.90 -13.88 -13.05
C ARG A 962 33.38 -13.76 -13.08
N ILE A 963 32.83 -12.62 -13.51
CA ILE A 963 31.37 -12.36 -13.53
C ILE A 963 30.75 -12.56 -14.92
N SER A 964 31.36 -12.01 -15.97
CA SER A 964 30.77 -11.98 -17.32
C SER A 964 31.19 -13.14 -18.21
N GLY A 965 32.23 -13.89 -17.84
CA GLY A 965 32.70 -15.06 -18.61
C GLY A 965 33.27 -14.74 -19.99
N GLY A 966 33.73 -13.49 -20.23
CA GLY A 966 34.45 -13.11 -21.45
C GLY A 966 33.91 -11.86 -22.16
N VAL A 967 34.83 -11.21 -22.89
CA VAL A 967 34.86 -9.91 -23.58
C VAL A 967 33.53 -9.40 -24.18
N ALA A 968 33.30 -8.08 -24.05
CA ALA A 968 32.12 -7.29 -24.41
C ALA A 968 31.41 -7.60 -25.75
N GLY A 969 32.13 -8.12 -26.77
CA GLY A 969 31.52 -8.56 -28.03
C GLY A 969 30.56 -9.75 -27.89
N MET A 970 30.66 -10.52 -26.80
CA MET A 970 29.76 -11.64 -26.49
C MET A 970 28.49 -11.20 -25.73
N VAL A 971 28.45 -9.98 -25.17
CA VAL A 971 27.35 -9.54 -24.30
C VAL A 971 26.08 -9.28 -25.11
N LEU A 972 26.19 -8.58 -26.24
CA LEU A 972 25.04 -8.29 -27.10
C LEU A 972 24.40 -9.57 -27.63
N THR A 973 25.21 -10.48 -28.19
CA THR A 973 24.73 -11.80 -28.66
C THR A 973 24.12 -12.60 -27.52
N ARG A 974 24.76 -12.65 -26.35
CA ARG A 974 24.25 -13.39 -25.20
C ARG A 974 22.96 -12.81 -24.63
N MET A 975 22.80 -11.48 -24.66
CA MET A 975 21.54 -10.82 -24.27
C MET A 975 20.42 -11.14 -25.26
N ILE A 976 20.71 -11.10 -26.56
CA ILE A 976 19.75 -11.51 -27.61
C ILE A 976 19.34 -12.97 -27.39
N ASP A 977 20.30 -13.88 -27.26
CA ASP A 977 20.04 -15.31 -27.08
C ASP A 977 19.24 -15.59 -25.79
N LEU A 978 19.57 -14.88 -24.71
CA LEU A 978 18.84 -14.97 -23.44
C LEU A 978 17.38 -14.51 -23.61
N LEU A 979 17.16 -13.32 -24.17
CA LEU A 979 15.82 -12.77 -24.32
C LEU A 979 14.97 -13.59 -25.29
N LYS A 980 15.55 -14.10 -26.38
CA LYS A 980 14.86 -15.02 -27.30
C LYS A 980 14.46 -16.33 -26.62
N ARG A 981 15.32 -16.86 -25.76
CA ARG A 981 15.03 -18.11 -25.03
C ARG A 981 13.91 -17.93 -24.01
N GLU A 982 13.91 -16.83 -23.26
CA GLU A 982 12.91 -16.58 -22.22
C GLU A 982 11.58 -16.05 -22.78
N PHE A 983 11.59 -15.36 -23.93
CA PHE A 983 10.42 -14.75 -24.57
C PHE A 983 10.32 -15.15 -26.05
N PRO A 984 9.95 -16.42 -26.35
CA PRO A 984 9.95 -16.96 -27.71
C PRO A 984 8.88 -16.37 -28.64
N HIS A 985 7.88 -15.66 -28.08
CA HIS A 985 6.81 -15.00 -28.84
C HIS A 985 7.23 -13.64 -29.42
N LEU A 986 8.39 -13.11 -29.05
CA LEU A 986 8.90 -11.87 -29.63
C LEU A 986 9.62 -12.14 -30.95
N THR A 987 9.46 -11.24 -31.92
CA THR A 987 10.17 -11.36 -33.20
C THR A 987 11.66 -11.07 -33.04
N ASP A 988 12.45 -11.65 -33.95
CA ASP A 988 13.89 -11.43 -34.02
C ASP A 988 14.26 -9.94 -34.09
N ASN A 989 13.44 -9.14 -34.77
CA ASN A 989 13.68 -7.72 -34.94
C ASN A 989 13.36 -6.94 -33.66
N GLN A 990 12.26 -7.27 -32.97
CA GLN A 990 11.90 -6.69 -31.68
C GLN A 990 13.00 -6.89 -30.63
N VAL A 991 13.53 -8.11 -30.51
CA VAL A 991 14.61 -8.41 -29.56
C VAL A 991 15.89 -7.65 -29.92
N LYS A 992 16.26 -7.59 -31.21
CA LYS A 992 17.44 -6.84 -31.68
C LYS A 992 17.33 -5.36 -31.39
N ILE A 993 16.23 -4.71 -31.80
CA ILE A 993 15.98 -3.28 -31.55
C ILE A 993 15.98 -2.99 -30.05
N LYS A 994 15.43 -3.91 -29.23
CA LYS A 994 15.42 -3.72 -27.80
C LYS A 994 16.82 -3.78 -27.19
N VAL A 995 17.61 -4.80 -27.52
CA VAL A 995 18.99 -4.93 -27.03
C VAL A 995 19.83 -3.77 -27.54
N GLN A 996 19.73 -3.40 -28.82
CA GLN A 996 20.44 -2.25 -29.38
C GLN A 996 20.11 -0.96 -28.62
N GLY A 997 18.83 -0.67 -28.37
CA GLY A 997 18.44 0.50 -27.62
C GLY A 997 18.97 0.53 -26.17
N MET A 998 19.27 -0.62 -25.56
CA MET A 998 19.95 -0.64 -24.25
C MET A 998 21.38 -0.05 -24.36
N PHE A 999 22.08 -0.27 -25.47
CA PHE A 999 23.40 0.33 -25.71
C PHE A 999 23.28 1.78 -26.21
N SER A 1000 22.35 2.05 -27.12
CA SER A 1000 22.15 3.41 -27.67
C SER A 1000 21.61 4.39 -26.62
N LEU A 1001 20.88 3.94 -25.60
CA LEU A 1001 20.30 4.80 -24.55
C LEU A 1001 21.05 4.78 -23.21
N ASN A 1002 22.18 4.07 -23.09
CA ASN A 1002 22.90 3.88 -21.81
C ASN A 1002 23.41 5.16 -21.10
N GLN A 1003 23.28 6.34 -21.72
CA GLN A 1003 23.67 7.65 -21.16
C GLN A 1003 22.46 8.52 -20.77
N ASP A 1004 21.24 8.14 -21.17
CA ASP A 1004 20.01 8.84 -20.84
C ASP A 1004 19.13 7.91 -19.99
N VAL A 1005 19.22 8.06 -18.67
CA VAL A 1005 18.52 7.20 -17.70
C VAL A 1005 17.01 7.24 -17.90
N THR A 1006 16.45 8.40 -18.26
CA THR A 1006 15.01 8.56 -18.46
C THR A 1006 14.57 7.78 -19.69
N ARG A 1007 15.23 8.00 -20.84
CA ARG A 1007 14.91 7.27 -22.08
C ARG A 1007 15.19 5.78 -21.97
N PHE A 1008 16.25 5.39 -21.26
CA PHE A 1008 16.58 3.98 -21.03
C PHE A 1008 15.50 3.28 -20.20
N ARG A 1009 15.04 3.91 -19.11
CA ARG A 1009 13.94 3.40 -18.28
C ARG A 1009 12.66 3.25 -19.10
N ASP A 1010 12.33 4.25 -19.89
CA ASP A 1010 11.14 4.26 -20.72
C ASP A 1010 11.22 3.17 -21.81
N HIS A 1011 12.41 2.96 -22.39
CA HIS A 1011 12.68 1.87 -23.33
C HIS A 1011 12.52 0.47 -22.70
N LEU A 1012 12.88 0.31 -21.42
CA LEU A 1012 12.61 -0.89 -20.64
C LEU A 1012 11.11 -1.04 -20.33
N ASN A 1013 10.41 0.04 -19.98
CA ASN A 1013 8.96 0.01 -19.74
C ASN A 1013 8.20 -0.45 -20.99
N ASP A 1014 8.56 0.08 -22.16
CA ASP A 1014 7.99 -0.38 -23.43
C ASP A 1014 8.27 -1.87 -23.67
N PHE A 1015 9.43 -2.39 -23.24
CA PHE A 1015 9.71 -3.82 -23.35
C PHE A 1015 8.82 -4.65 -22.44
N LEU A 1016 8.58 -4.17 -21.22
CA LEU A 1016 7.72 -4.84 -20.24
C LEU A 1016 6.25 -4.90 -20.71
N VAL A 1017 5.82 -3.93 -21.51
CA VAL A 1017 4.53 -3.96 -22.22
C VAL A 1017 4.58 -4.99 -23.35
N GLN A 1018 5.58 -4.91 -24.23
CA GLN A 1018 5.75 -5.82 -25.37
C GLN A 1018 5.82 -7.30 -24.97
N ILE A 1019 6.52 -7.67 -23.89
CA ILE A 1019 6.58 -9.07 -23.44
C ILE A 1019 5.23 -9.60 -22.92
N LYS A 1020 4.28 -8.72 -22.55
CA LYS A 1020 2.95 -9.09 -22.07
C LYS A 1020 1.92 -9.17 -23.20
N GLU A 1021 2.18 -8.55 -24.34
CA GLU A 1021 1.30 -8.56 -25.52
C GLU A 1021 1.70 -9.72 -26.45
N ILE A 1022 0.78 -10.65 -26.69
CA ILE A 1022 0.93 -11.62 -27.79
C ILE A 1022 0.52 -10.88 -29.06
N THR A 1023 1.48 -10.23 -29.71
CA THR A 1023 1.23 -9.51 -30.95
C THR A 1023 1.32 -10.49 -32.13
N GLY A 1024 0.28 -10.51 -32.98
CA GLY A 1024 0.39 -11.09 -34.31
C GLY A 1024 1.35 -10.26 -35.17
N ASP A 1025 1.87 -10.88 -36.24
CA ASP A 1025 2.97 -10.35 -37.06
C ASP A 1025 2.71 -8.93 -37.64
N ASP A 1026 1.46 -8.46 -37.76
CA ASP A 1026 1.13 -7.23 -38.52
C ASP A 1026 1.03 -5.91 -37.73
N GLU A 1027 0.70 -5.90 -36.43
CA GLU A 1027 0.55 -4.63 -35.67
C GLU A 1027 1.81 -4.18 -34.90
N SER A 1028 2.76 -5.10 -34.67
CA SER A 1028 3.94 -4.83 -33.84
C SER A 1028 5.07 -4.07 -34.56
N ASP A 1029 5.02 -4.04 -35.89
CA ASP A 1029 6.02 -3.42 -36.76
C ASP A 1029 5.79 -1.92 -37.01
N LEU A 1030 4.61 -1.40 -36.66
CA LEU A 1030 4.15 -0.07 -37.10
C LEU A 1030 4.99 1.11 -36.60
N TYR A 1031 5.83 0.90 -35.59
CA TYR A 1031 6.70 1.92 -34.98
C TYR A 1031 8.15 1.47 -34.81
N LEU A 1032 8.50 0.26 -35.29
CA LEU A 1032 9.87 -0.25 -35.15
C LEU A 1032 10.86 0.53 -36.02
N GLU A 1033 10.45 0.93 -37.24
CA GLU A 1033 11.28 1.72 -38.14
C GLU A 1033 11.56 3.15 -37.61
N GLU A 1034 10.54 3.86 -37.11
CA GLU A 1034 10.71 5.18 -36.50
C GLU A 1034 11.58 5.12 -35.24
N ARG A 1035 11.40 4.06 -34.44
CA ARG A 1035 12.20 3.83 -33.23
C ARG A 1035 13.64 3.48 -33.58
N GLU A 1036 13.88 2.62 -34.57
CA GLU A 1036 15.21 2.29 -35.06
C GLU A 1036 15.92 3.55 -35.60
N ALA A 1037 15.25 4.37 -36.41
CA ALA A 1037 15.79 5.62 -36.92
C ALA A 1037 16.15 6.59 -35.78
N THR A 1038 15.31 6.66 -34.75
CA THR A 1038 15.57 7.48 -33.55
C THR A 1038 16.80 6.97 -32.78
N LEU A 1039 16.91 5.65 -32.57
CA LEU A 1039 18.06 5.04 -31.90
C LEU A 1039 19.36 5.26 -32.71
N GLN A 1040 19.32 5.09 -34.02
CA GLN A 1040 20.45 5.35 -34.92
C GLN A 1040 20.87 6.83 -34.88
N LYS A 1041 19.91 7.76 -34.82
CA LYS A 1041 20.20 9.19 -34.66
C LYS A 1041 20.85 9.49 -33.31
N ILE A 1042 20.33 8.95 -32.22
CA ILE A 1042 20.91 9.10 -30.87
C ILE A 1042 22.34 8.51 -30.83
N GLU A 1043 22.55 7.37 -31.50
CA GLU A 1043 23.86 6.72 -31.59
C GLU A 1043 24.85 7.50 -32.46
N ALA A 1044 24.37 8.14 -33.53
CA ALA A 1044 25.17 9.08 -34.33
C ALA A 1044 25.52 10.37 -33.55
N GLU A 1045 24.61 10.86 -32.70
CA GLU A 1045 24.81 12.03 -31.84
C GLU A 1045 25.83 11.78 -30.72
N LYS A 1046 26.02 10.51 -30.28
CA LYS A 1046 27.06 10.15 -29.30
C LYS A 1046 28.50 10.38 -29.79
N GLY A 1047 28.73 10.45 -31.11
CA GLY A 1047 30.04 10.63 -31.73
C GLY A 1047 31.01 9.44 -31.54
N PRO A 1048 32.14 9.39 -32.27
CA PRO A 1048 33.07 8.26 -32.32
C PRO A 1048 34.03 8.18 -31.11
N PHE A 1049 33.69 8.77 -29.96
CA PHE A 1049 34.64 9.04 -28.88
C PHE A 1049 35.18 7.81 -28.14
N TYR A 1050 34.76 6.59 -28.49
CA TYR A 1050 35.19 5.35 -27.83
C TYR A 1050 35.49 4.17 -28.77
N MET A 1051 35.64 4.39 -30.08
CA MET A 1051 36.39 3.44 -30.92
C MET A 1051 37.88 3.68 -30.65
N ALA A 1052 38.52 2.81 -29.86
CA ALA A 1052 39.97 2.73 -29.91
C ALA A 1052 40.39 2.45 -31.37
N GLU A 1053 41.54 2.98 -31.81
CA GLU A 1053 42.10 2.82 -33.17
C GLU A 1053 42.19 1.35 -33.65
N ASN A 1054 41.94 0.39 -32.75
CA ASN A 1054 42.03 -1.05 -32.96
C ASN A 1054 40.66 -1.76 -33.11
N GLY A 1055 39.54 -1.05 -32.99
CA GLY A 1055 38.20 -1.64 -33.22
C GLY A 1055 37.65 -2.56 -32.13
N GLU A 1056 38.16 -2.47 -30.88
CA GLU A 1056 37.57 -3.15 -29.73
C GLU A 1056 36.79 -2.17 -28.83
N TRP A 1057 35.59 -2.58 -28.40
CA TRP A 1057 34.73 -1.86 -27.46
C TRP A 1057 35.22 -2.07 -26.02
N TYR A 1058 35.43 -0.97 -25.28
CA TYR A 1058 35.75 -1.01 -23.84
C TYR A 1058 34.50 -1.12 -22.97
#